data_AF-A0A7S3DG71-F1
#
_entry.id   AF-A0A7S3DG71-F1
#
_cell.length_a   1.000
_cell.length_b   1.000
_cell.length_c   1.000
_cell.angle_alpha   90.00
_cell.angle_beta   90.00
_cell.angle_gamma   90.00
#
_symmetry.space_group_name_H-M   'P 1'
#
loop_
_entity.id
_entity.type
_entity.pdbx_description
1 polymer ?
#
loop_
_entity_poly.entity_id
_entity_poly.type
_entity_poly.pdbx_seq_one_letter_code
_entity_poly.pdbx_strand_id
1 'polypeptide(L)'
;DMRNPVSDFKLTEAVVAANCKHTGAHFTDPEFPADETCLFRDPSHPTSGHVPMAYIMFRRVSEICKHPKLFSHDASPMDIVQGRLDDAWFLGALATVATNKEQLRNLFVSTKYAKYGVYTVKFFKSGSWIQFVIDDLIPCDPAGRPLYSRCKNANETWVMLLEKAYAKLHGCYENLLGGRMPYAFRDLTGGAPQTIKLMDADVRAIIKSGEMWERLVSYYDSNCLIGCLQSSRRAKSMSYNAGIVTSHPYGIAGLKRVGKHKMVRILDPWMKEEWSGNWSDNDEMWEKHPEVAQALDYKPNDGSFWMSYKEFLKYFSTLYLCIQFPPGWSTHKAASQWKGKSAGGCPNNETWVNNPMFTLTVEETTQARMVLSQTDARMEKEGDDWAKYDNSIGFVVTTKKSFDESGGQFDKLAIVGDSGPYEERRDVSLPLRVDLKAEDSPFLIIPSAFKAGSEGDFIVSVHTATSSHLSGGELPLKTKESKPKSISKQIVKERKDKKKQKKQKEAIRERDVPSTGLDEVSVVAMCKAKQCKFEDPDFPATERSLFGDSEKPEDHIPADDIKWLRPEEFCPGEPQVFIEGVDPGDVIQGRLGDCWFLGALSTVALKPPVLQHLFIGGARHRKEFGVVTLQFYKDGRWVEVLIDDRIPCRKGHKRYKPIYASCKDPNELWVMLAEKAYAKLHSCYLHLRGGFLPYGVRDLTGGVPQDFRFRDDYVQTMIRNGELWRKVVDFFECGSFLGCSRSRKSKSESEADVANGVLAVHAYGITDVQEVEGFKLLRIRNPWGRKEWQGDWSDKSEKWRKYPAVKKTLNHEDKNDGTFWMAWEDVLEIFSVIEVCRLFSSDWNVVHRRGRWVGESAAGPYNSPWWFNNPMFTLRLPRGRKTKVFISLTQEDARMTKHWKQHNAAMAIVVTTEEQVKSGRRLHSEQLCAHSLPYTSSRDVSIMTVVELDGDHKYVAMPNTYSVRTK
;
A
#
# COMPACT_ATOMS: atom_id res chain seq x y z
N ASP A 1 -14.71 6.59 -54.64
CA ASP A 1 -14.79 5.20 -54.15
C ASP A 1 -13.47 4.69 -53.60
N MET A 2 -13.20 4.90 -52.30
CA MET A 2 -12.14 4.20 -51.57
C MET A 2 -12.72 3.59 -50.30
N ARG A 3 -12.64 2.26 -50.22
CA ARG A 3 -13.28 1.42 -49.22
C ARG A 3 -12.52 1.49 -47.89
N ASN A 4 -13.29 1.72 -46.84
CA ASN A 4 -13.09 1.49 -45.39
C ASN A 4 -11.81 0.71 -44.95
N PRO A 5 -10.96 1.22 -44.02
CA PRO A 5 -9.75 0.55 -43.48
C PRO A 5 -10.02 -0.65 -42.56
N VAL A 6 -11.27 -1.09 -42.43
CA VAL A 6 -11.66 -2.22 -41.57
C VAL A 6 -11.19 -3.57 -42.14
N SER A 7 -10.69 -3.61 -43.39
CA SER A 7 -10.34 -4.86 -44.08
C SER A 7 -8.95 -5.44 -43.74
N ASP A 8 -7.91 -4.64 -43.53
CA ASP A 8 -6.52 -5.15 -43.54
C ASP A 8 -6.12 -5.96 -42.29
N PHE A 9 -6.69 -5.67 -41.12
CA PHE A 9 -6.41 -6.43 -39.88
C PHE A 9 -7.32 -7.64 -39.66
N LYS A 10 -8.57 -7.60 -40.18
CA LYS A 10 -9.39 -8.82 -40.32
C LYS A 10 -8.71 -9.84 -41.21
N LEU A 11 -7.98 -9.36 -42.23
CA LEU A 11 -7.10 -10.16 -43.06
C LEU A 11 -5.93 -10.76 -42.24
N THR A 12 -5.36 -10.07 -41.24
CA THR A 12 -4.24 -10.60 -40.43
C THR A 12 -4.69 -11.71 -39.46
N GLU A 13 -5.78 -11.54 -38.71
CA GLU A 13 -6.31 -12.60 -37.83
C GLU A 13 -6.74 -13.82 -38.63
N ALA A 14 -7.47 -13.60 -39.73
CA ALA A 14 -7.93 -14.69 -40.60
C ALA A 14 -6.77 -15.42 -41.28
N VAL A 15 -5.70 -14.71 -41.69
CA VAL A 15 -4.49 -15.31 -42.26
C VAL A 15 -3.72 -16.10 -41.20
N VAL A 16 -3.52 -15.55 -40.00
CA VAL A 16 -2.86 -16.25 -38.88
C VAL A 16 -3.68 -17.49 -38.49
N ALA A 17 -4.99 -17.36 -38.33
CA ALA A 17 -5.89 -18.47 -38.01
C ALA A 17 -5.93 -19.53 -39.12
N ALA A 18 -5.88 -19.13 -40.40
CA ALA A 18 -5.80 -20.06 -41.53
C ALA A 18 -4.47 -20.83 -41.54
N ASN A 19 -3.36 -20.16 -41.23
CA ASN A 19 -2.05 -20.80 -41.11
C ASN A 19 -1.99 -21.78 -39.92
N CYS A 20 -2.53 -21.40 -38.76
CA CYS A 20 -2.69 -22.29 -37.62
C CYS A 20 -3.59 -23.50 -37.94
N LYS A 21 -4.68 -23.29 -38.69
CA LYS A 21 -5.54 -24.38 -39.15
C LYS A 21 -4.82 -25.34 -40.09
N HIS A 22 -3.96 -24.82 -40.99
CA HIS A 22 -3.19 -25.64 -41.93
C HIS A 22 -2.10 -26.45 -41.24
N THR A 23 -1.39 -25.86 -40.28
CA THR A 23 -0.28 -26.50 -39.55
C THR A 23 -0.75 -27.34 -38.35
N GLY A 24 -1.96 -27.11 -37.85
CA GLY A 24 -2.47 -27.71 -36.62
C GLY A 24 -1.92 -27.09 -35.33
N ALA A 25 -1.01 -26.11 -35.43
CA ALA A 25 -0.39 -25.45 -34.29
C ALA A 25 -1.22 -24.28 -33.75
N HIS A 26 -1.16 -24.05 -32.43
CA HIS A 26 -1.68 -22.84 -31.81
C HIS A 26 -0.78 -21.65 -32.13
N PHE A 27 -1.37 -20.45 -32.20
CA PHE A 27 -0.60 -19.23 -32.40
C PHE A 27 0.21 -18.88 -31.16
N THR A 28 1.46 -18.47 -31.34
CA THR A 28 2.28 -17.89 -30.30
C THR A 28 2.72 -16.52 -30.77
N ASP A 29 2.54 -15.52 -29.94
CA ASP A 29 2.81 -14.12 -30.24
C ASP A 29 4.32 -13.86 -30.14
N PRO A 30 5.02 -13.64 -31.27
CA PRO A 30 6.46 -13.43 -31.25
C PRO A 30 6.84 -12.04 -30.70
N GLU A 31 5.89 -11.11 -30.60
CA GLU A 31 6.13 -9.75 -30.11
C GLU A 31 5.88 -9.61 -28.61
N PHE A 32 5.22 -10.59 -28.01
CA PHE A 32 4.92 -10.64 -26.57
C PHE A 32 5.09 -12.08 -26.06
N PRO A 33 6.34 -12.58 -26.06
CA PRO A 33 6.62 -13.98 -25.78
C PRO A 33 6.25 -14.36 -24.35
N ALA A 34 5.84 -15.61 -24.17
CA ALA A 34 5.49 -16.21 -22.89
C ALA A 34 6.73 -16.49 -22.02
N ASP A 35 7.48 -15.45 -21.68
CA ASP A 35 8.68 -15.47 -20.85
C ASP A 35 8.72 -14.27 -19.87
N GLU A 36 9.83 -14.11 -19.18
CA GLU A 36 10.03 -13.04 -18.19
C GLU A 36 9.91 -11.61 -18.76
N THR A 37 10.11 -11.41 -20.07
CA THR A 37 10.06 -10.09 -20.71
C THR A 37 8.63 -9.55 -20.85
N CYS A 38 7.63 -10.44 -20.93
CA CYS A 38 6.23 -10.01 -20.94
C CYS A 38 5.71 -9.68 -19.53
N LEU A 39 6.42 -10.12 -18.49
CA LEU A 39 6.04 -9.91 -17.09
C LEU A 39 6.72 -8.68 -16.51
N PHE A 40 8.03 -8.52 -16.76
CA PHE A 40 8.88 -7.54 -16.09
C PHE A 40 9.53 -6.57 -17.06
N ARG A 41 9.67 -5.31 -16.62
CA ARG A 41 10.44 -4.29 -17.36
C ARG A 41 11.92 -4.60 -17.41
N ASP A 42 12.48 -4.97 -16.25
CA ASP A 42 13.84 -5.47 -16.10
C ASP A 42 13.78 -6.82 -15.39
N PRO A 43 13.82 -7.94 -16.13
CA PRO A 43 13.84 -9.28 -15.54
C PRO A 43 15.00 -9.51 -14.57
N SER A 44 16.09 -8.72 -14.66
CA SER A 44 17.21 -8.82 -13.72
C SER A 44 16.97 -8.08 -12.40
N HIS A 45 16.03 -7.14 -12.37
CA HIS A 45 15.63 -6.37 -11.19
C HIS A 45 14.11 -6.13 -11.14
N PRO A 46 13.29 -7.19 -11.05
CA PRO A 46 11.85 -7.04 -10.93
C PRO A 46 11.45 -6.27 -9.65
N THR A 47 10.35 -5.52 -9.72
CA THR A 47 9.83 -4.74 -8.57
C THR A 47 9.51 -5.64 -7.36
N SER A 48 9.61 -5.07 -6.14
CA SER A 48 9.31 -5.82 -4.91
C SER A 48 7.87 -6.36 -4.91
N GLY A 49 7.66 -7.59 -4.44
CA GLY A 49 6.34 -8.25 -4.42
C GLY A 49 5.95 -9.04 -5.69
N HIS A 50 6.83 -9.15 -6.68
CA HIS A 50 6.57 -9.97 -7.87
C HIS A 50 6.70 -11.48 -7.60
N VAL A 51 5.92 -12.28 -8.33
CA VAL A 51 6.04 -13.75 -8.32
C VAL A 51 7.31 -14.14 -9.08
N PRO A 52 8.27 -14.88 -8.48
CA PRO A 52 9.49 -15.27 -9.20
C PRO A 52 9.16 -16.15 -10.40
N MET A 53 9.91 -15.98 -11.50
CA MET A 53 9.67 -16.70 -12.76
C MET A 53 9.60 -18.23 -12.60
N ALA A 54 10.35 -18.81 -11.65
CA ALA A 54 10.31 -20.24 -11.33
C ALA A 54 8.93 -20.76 -10.84
N TYR A 55 8.02 -19.85 -10.49
CA TYR A 55 6.66 -20.12 -10.03
C TYR A 55 5.59 -19.65 -11.02
N ILE A 56 5.97 -19.26 -12.23
CA ILE A 56 5.05 -18.84 -13.28
C ILE A 56 5.04 -19.88 -14.39
N MET A 57 3.85 -20.35 -14.73
CA MET A 57 3.63 -21.24 -15.87
C MET A 57 2.70 -20.55 -16.86
N PHE A 58 3.13 -20.43 -18.11
CA PHE A 58 2.24 -19.97 -19.17
C PHE A 58 1.38 -21.13 -19.66
N ARG A 59 0.07 -20.98 -19.52
CA ARG A 59 -0.91 -22.00 -19.93
C ARG A 59 -1.86 -21.42 -20.94
N ARG A 60 -2.27 -22.24 -21.91
CA ARG A 60 -3.31 -21.86 -22.87
C ARG A 60 -4.64 -21.72 -22.14
N VAL A 61 -5.53 -20.88 -22.63
CA VAL A 61 -6.91 -20.79 -22.14
C VAL A 61 -7.62 -22.16 -22.14
N SER A 62 -7.34 -23.01 -23.14
CA SER A 62 -7.89 -24.38 -23.22
C SER A 62 -7.35 -25.34 -22.14
N GLU A 63 -6.21 -25.02 -21.51
CA GLU A 63 -5.63 -25.77 -20.39
C GLU A 63 -6.13 -25.26 -19.03
N ILE A 64 -6.65 -24.03 -18.99
CA ILE A 64 -7.17 -23.36 -17.78
C ILE A 64 -8.68 -23.61 -17.65
N CYS A 65 -9.40 -23.50 -18.77
CA CYS A 65 -10.87 -23.55 -18.83
C CYS A 65 -11.32 -24.87 -19.46
N LYS A 66 -12.27 -25.58 -18.83
CA LYS A 66 -12.81 -26.84 -19.37
C LYS A 66 -13.62 -26.62 -20.66
N HIS A 67 -14.40 -25.55 -20.73
CA HIS A 67 -15.24 -25.20 -21.87
C HIS A 67 -15.09 -23.71 -22.20
N PRO A 68 -13.92 -23.29 -22.71
CA PRO A 68 -13.61 -21.89 -22.88
C PRO A 68 -14.59 -21.20 -23.83
N LYS A 69 -15.08 -20.05 -23.40
CA LYS A 69 -15.86 -19.11 -24.19
C LYS A 69 -15.25 -17.73 -23.99
N LEU A 70 -15.18 -16.94 -25.06
CA LEU A 70 -14.78 -15.54 -24.91
C LEU A 70 -15.78 -14.79 -24.02
N PHE A 71 -17.07 -14.99 -24.31
CA PHE A 71 -18.21 -14.53 -23.50
C PHE A 71 -19.13 -15.71 -23.21
N SER A 72 -19.42 -15.98 -21.94
CA SER A 72 -20.25 -17.14 -21.56
C SER A 72 -21.74 -16.90 -21.77
N HIS A 73 -22.15 -15.63 -21.63
CA HIS A 73 -23.45 -15.03 -21.97
C HIS A 73 -23.25 -13.59 -22.51
N ASP A 74 -23.83 -12.59 -21.84
CA ASP A 74 -23.42 -11.21 -21.92
C ASP A 74 -22.35 -10.95 -20.86
N ALA A 75 -21.19 -10.46 -21.27
CA ALA A 75 -20.14 -10.03 -20.34
C ALA A 75 -20.74 -9.13 -19.25
N SER A 76 -20.58 -9.54 -18.00
CA SER A 76 -21.05 -8.78 -16.86
C SER A 76 -19.92 -7.94 -16.29
N PRO A 77 -20.18 -6.69 -15.88
CA PRO A 77 -19.23 -5.94 -15.07
C PRO A 77 -18.85 -6.68 -13.78
N MET A 78 -19.72 -7.58 -13.31
CA MET A 78 -19.53 -8.38 -12.11
C MET A 78 -18.61 -9.59 -12.32
N ASP A 79 -18.26 -9.92 -13.56
CA ASP A 79 -17.40 -11.07 -13.86
C ASP A 79 -15.94 -10.80 -13.51
N ILE A 80 -15.52 -9.53 -13.44
CA ILE A 80 -14.12 -9.16 -13.24
C ILE A 80 -13.68 -9.50 -11.82
N VAL A 81 -12.60 -10.29 -11.71
CA VAL A 81 -11.90 -10.57 -10.47
C VAL A 81 -10.47 -10.09 -10.62
N GLN A 82 -10.05 -9.12 -9.80
CA GLN A 82 -8.67 -8.66 -9.77
C GLN A 82 -7.73 -9.77 -9.29
N GLY A 83 -6.56 -9.88 -9.94
CA GLY A 83 -5.49 -10.78 -9.52
C GLY A 83 -4.45 -10.09 -8.65
N ARG A 84 -3.18 -10.48 -8.82
CA ARG A 84 -2.05 -9.95 -8.04
C ARG A 84 -1.51 -8.60 -8.50
N LEU A 85 -1.91 -8.14 -9.69
CA LEU A 85 -1.44 -6.89 -10.25
C LEU A 85 -2.19 -5.71 -9.60
N ASP A 86 -1.47 -4.64 -9.25
CA ASP A 86 -2.09 -3.39 -8.76
C ASP A 86 -2.54 -2.52 -9.93
N ASP A 87 -3.48 -3.05 -10.71
CA ASP A 87 -4.04 -2.45 -11.92
C ASP A 87 -5.55 -2.19 -11.79
N ALA A 88 -6.05 -2.05 -10.55
CA ALA A 88 -7.45 -1.74 -10.25
C ALA A 88 -8.00 -0.53 -11.02
N TRP A 89 -7.14 0.42 -11.40
CA TRP A 89 -7.50 1.55 -12.26
C TRP A 89 -7.93 1.15 -13.67
N PHE A 90 -7.35 0.08 -14.22
CA PHE A 90 -7.73 -0.51 -15.50
C PHE A 90 -8.93 -1.43 -15.33
N LEU A 91 -8.90 -2.35 -14.36
CA LEU A 91 -10.00 -3.31 -14.14
C LEU A 91 -11.30 -2.62 -13.70
N GLY A 92 -11.22 -1.59 -12.87
CA GLY A 92 -12.38 -0.77 -12.50
C GLY A 92 -12.94 -0.01 -13.71
N ALA A 93 -12.07 0.52 -14.58
CA ALA A 93 -12.52 1.15 -15.83
C ALA A 93 -13.19 0.13 -16.76
N LEU A 94 -12.60 -1.06 -16.86
CA LEU A 94 -13.10 -2.16 -17.67
C LEU A 94 -14.46 -2.65 -17.15
N ALA A 95 -14.66 -2.73 -15.83
CA ALA A 95 -15.94 -3.03 -15.21
C ALA A 95 -16.99 -1.99 -15.59
N THR A 96 -16.68 -0.69 -15.51
CA THR A 96 -17.62 0.35 -15.93
C THR A 96 -17.94 0.26 -17.42
N VAL A 97 -16.96 0.00 -18.29
CA VAL A 97 -17.18 -0.20 -19.74
C VAL A 97 -18.08 -1.42 -19.98
N ALA A 98 -17.93 -2.49 -19.21
CA ALA A 98 -18.73 -3.70 -19.33
C ALA A 98 -20.23 -3.49 -19.03
N THR A 99 -20.62 -2.38 -18.38
CA THR A 99 -22.03 -1.98 -18.28
C THR A 99 -22.66 -1.71 -19.66
N ASN A 100 -21.85 -1.32 -20.65
CA ASN A 100 -22.21 -1.23 -22.05
C ASN A 100 -21.60 -2.41 -22.84
N LYS A 101 -22.42 -3.45 -23.01
CA LYS A 101 -22.04 -4.72 -23.68
C LYS A 101 -21.53 -4.53 -25.10
N GLU A 102 -22.09 -3.58 -25.85
CA GLU A 102 -21.66 -3.30 -27.22
C GLU A 102 -20.27 -2.66 -27.25
N GLN A 103 -20.03 -1.70 -26.36
CA GLN A 103 -18.73 -1.05 -26.24
C GLN A 103 -17.63 -2.04 -25.83
N LEU A 104 -17.90 -2.92 -24.88
CA LEU A 104 -16.97 -3.99 -24.50
C LEU A 104 -16.70 -4.95 -25.66
N ARG A 105 -17.75 -5.43 -26.36
CA ARG A 105 -17.59 -6.33 -27.51
C ARG A 105 -16.77 -5.67 -28.62
N ASN A 106 -16.92 -4.37 -28.80
CA ASN A 106 -16.17 -3.60 -29.80
C ASN A 106 -14.66 -3.60 -29.55
N LEU A 107 -14.17 -3.90 -28.34
CA LEU A 107 -12.72 -4.05 -28.08
C LEU A 107 -12.12 -5.28 -28.77
N PHE A 108 -12.93 -6.27 -29.13
CA PHE A 108 -12.52 -7.43 -29.90
C PHE A 108 -12.95 -7.30 -31.37
N VAL A 109 -12.07 -7.67 -32.30
CA VAL A 109 -12.43 -7.71 -33.73
C VAL A 109 -13.38 -8.88 -34.03
N SER A 110 -13.19 -10.00 -33.32
CA SER A 110 -14.03 -11.20 -33.38
C SER A 110 -14.44 -11.60 -31.97
N THR A 111 -15.74 -11.83 -31.76
CA THR A 111 -16.28 -12.27 -30.46
C THR A 111 -16.41 -13.79 -30.35
N LYS A 112 -15.99 -14.54 -31.37
CA LYS A 112 -16.00 -16.00 -31.38
C LYS A 112 -14.79 -16.52 -30.60
N TYR A 113 -14.97 -17.62 -29.87
CA TYR A 113 -13.84 -18.31 -29.26
C TYR A 113 -12.83 -18.75 -30.34
N ALA A 114 -11.58 -18.36 -30.18
CA ALA A 114 -10.53 -18.66 -31.13
C ALA A 114 -9.90 -20.02 -30.78
N LYS A 115 -10.33 -21.08 -31.47
CA LYS A 115 -9.85 -22.46 -31.27
C LYS A 115 -8.31 -22.58 -31.28
N TYR A 116 -7.63 -21.78 -32.10
CA TYR A 116 -6.17 -21.79 -32.24
C TYR A 116 -5.46 -20.75 -31.38
N GLY A 117 -6.17 -20.10 -30.45
CA GLY A 117 -5.61 -19.17 -29.48
C GLY A 117 -5.20 -17.81 -30.07
N VAL A 118 -5.82 -17.36 -31.17
CA VAL A 118 -5.52 -16.06 -31.82
C VAL A 118 -6.63 -15.06 -31.53
N TYR A 119 -6.31 -13.91 -30.96
CA TYR A 119 -7.31 -12.85 -30.73
C TYR A 119 -6.78 -11.51 -31.22
N THR A 120 -7.62 -10.72 -31.89
CA THR A 120 -7.30 -9.31 -32.20
C THR A 120 -8.09 -8.39 -31.30
N VAL A 121 -7.36 -7.55 -30.56
CA VAL A 121 -7.90 -6.57 -29.63
C VAL A 121 -7.57 -5.17 -30.14
N LYS A 122 -8.43 -4.20 -29.82
CA LYS A 122 -8.21 -2.79 -30.14
C LYS A 122 -8.30 -1.89 -28.91
N PHE A 123 -7.42 -0.91 -28.84
CA PHE A 123 -7.44 0.16 -27.84
C PHE A 123 -7.29 1.52 -28.53
N PHE A 124 -7.85 2.56 -27.94
CA PHE A 124 -7.67 3.91 -28.39
C PHE A 124 -6.38 4.48 -27.82
N LYS A 125 -5.42 4.85 -28.68
CA LYS A 125 -4.14 5.42 -28.26
C LYS A 125 -3.70 6.50 -29.22
N SER A 126 -3.11 7.57 -28.69
CA SER A 126 -2.59 8.68 -29.47
C SER A 126 -3.60 9.17 -30.53
N GLY A 127 -4.86 9.34 -30.12
CA GLY A 127 -5.92 9.85 -30.98
C GLY A 127 -6.48 8.84 -31.99
N SER A 128 -6.08 7.57 -32.01
CA SER A 128 -6.57 6.59 -32.99
C SER A 128 -6.85 5.23 -32.36
N TRP A 129 -7.69 4.41 -33.00
CA TRP A 129 -7.87 3.02 -32.60
C TRP A 129 -6.72 2.18 -33.17
N ILE A 130 -5.89 1.63 -32.29
CA ILE A 130 -4.80 0.71 -32.63
C ILE A 130 -5.30 -0.71 -32.39
N GLN A 131 -4.99 -1.61 -33.33
CA GLN A 131 -5.34 -3.03 -33.26
C GLN A 131 -4.07 -3.87 -33.31
N PHE A 132 -4.04 -4.97 -32.57
CA PHE A 132 -2.95 -5.92 -32.60
C PHE A 132 -3.43 -7.31 -32.20
N VAL A 133 -2.67 -8.32 -32.64
CA VAL A 133 -2.96 -9.73 -32.34
C VAL A 133 -2.25 -10.13 -31.05
N ILE A 134 -2.89 -10.97 -30.24
CA ILE A 134 -2.31 -11.66 -29.09
C ILE A 134 -2.60 -13.15 -29.16
N ASP A 135 -1.76 -13.94 -28.50
CA ASP A 135 -2.07 -15.32 -28.19
C ASP A 135 -2.81 -15.48 -26.84
N ASP A 136 -3.27 -16.69 -26.54
CA ASP A 136 -4.01 -17.05 -25.32
C ASP A 136 -3.17 -17.74 -24.24
N LEU A 137 -1.83 -17.58 -24.25
CA LEU A 137 -0.97 -18.00 -23.14
C LEU A 137 -1.10 -17.03 -21.97
N ILE A 138 -1.66 -17.51 -20.86
CA ILE A 138 -1.90 -16.71 -19.65
C ILE A 138 -0.88 -17.11 -18.57
N PRO A 139 -0.23 -16.13 -17.91
CA PRO A 139 0.65 -16.41 -16.78
C PRO A 139 -0.17 -16.94 -15.60
N CYS A 140 0.12 -18.16 -15.19
CA CYS A 140 -0.58 -18.88 -14.14
C CYS A 140 0.37 -19.26 -13.00
N ASP A 141 -0.20 -19.45 -11.83
CA ASP A 141 0.48 -20.16 -10.75
C ASP A 141 0.67 -21.64 -11.13
N PRO A 142 1.50 -22.41 -10.39
CA PRO A 142 1.75 -23.80 -10.72
C PRO A 142 0.50 -24.70 -10.71
N ALA A 143 -0.55 -24.29 -10.00
CA ALA A 143 -1.85 -24.96 -9.96
C ALA A 143 -2.74 -24.64 -11.18
N GLY A 144 -2.26 -23.81 -12.10
CA GLY A 144 -2.99 -23.41 -13.30
C GLY A 144 -4.03 -22.33 -13.08
N ARG A 145 -3.99 -21.60 -11.95
CA ARG A 145 -4.84 -20.43 -11.72
C ARG A 145 -4.18 -19.19 -12.33
N PRO A 146 -4.91 -18.34 -13.07
CA PRO A 146 -4.37 -17.07 -13.58
C PRO A 146 -3.77 -16.22 -12.46
N LEU A 147 -2.57 -15.66 -12.67
CA LEU A 147 -1.87 -14.83 -11.69
C LEU A 147 -2.49 -13.43 -11.55
N TYR A 148 -2.98 -12.90 -12.66
CA TYR A 148 -3.55 -11.56 -12.76
C TYR A 148 -5.08 -11.66 -12.83
N SER A 149 -5.74 -10.78 -13.59
CA SER A 149 -7.20 -10.75 -13.66
C SER A 149 -7.80 -12.07 -14.18
N ARG A 150 -9.05 -12.34 -13.81
CA ARG A 150 -9.84 -13.47 -14.34
C ARG A 150 -11.33 -13.18 -14.28
N CYS A 151 -12.12 -14.01 -14.95
CA CYS A 151 -13.58 -13.99 -14.79
C CYS A 151 -14.01 -14.84 -13.60
N LYS A 152 -15.10 -14.46 -12.90
CA LYS A 152 -15.77 -15.29 -11.88
C LYS A 152 -16.18 -16.64 -12.46
N ASN A 153 -16.77 -16.62 -13.66
CA ASN A 153 -17.02 -17.82 -14.43
C ASN A 153 -15.71 -18.36 -14.98
N ALA A 154 -15.28 -19.52 -14.49
CA ALA A 154 -14.03 -20.17 -14.89
C ALA A 154 -13.95 -20.55 -16.38
N ASN A 155 -15.05 -20.48 -17.13
CA ASN A 155 -15.08 -20.74 -18.57
C ASN A 155 -15.08 -19.47 -19.42
N GLU A 156 -15.06 -18.28 -18.81
CA GLU A 156 -15.10 -17.00 -19.50
C GLU A 156 -13.72 -16.33 -19.49
N THR A 157 -13.30 -15.74 -20.61
CA THR A 157 -11.87 -15.47 -20.84
C THR A 157 -11.55 -14.03 -21.23
N TRP A 158 -12.56 -13.20 -21.48
CA TRP A 158 -12.36 -11.85 -22.02
C TRP A 158 -11.52 -10.93 -21.11
N VAL A 159 -11.65 -11.05 -19.79
CA VAL A 159 -10.91 -10.22 -18.81
C VAL A 159 -9.40 -10.49 -18.91
N MET A 160 -8.99 -11.76 -18.84
CA MET A 160 -7.58 -12.18 -18.98
C MET A 160 -6.98 -11.70 -20.30
N LEU A 161 -7.74 -11.81 -21.40
CA LEU A 161 -7.26 -11.47 -22.73
C LEU A 161 -7.13 -9.95 -22.92
N LEU A 162 -8.05 -9.14 -22.36
CA LEU A 162 -7.96 -7.69 -22.43
C LEU A 162 -6.82 -7.15 -21.55
N GLU A 163 -6.63 -7.67 -20.34
CA GLU A 163 -5.50 -7.30 -19.48
C GLU A 163 -4.17 -7.66 -20.15
N LYS A 164 -4.06 -8.87 -20.73
CA LYS A 164 -2.89 -9.26 -21.53
C LYS A 164 -2.64 -8.35 -22.71
N ALA A 165 -3.68 -8.03 -23.49
CA ALA A 165 -3.55 -7.15 -24.63
C ALA A 165 -3.09 -5.75 -24.19
N TYR A 166 -3.61 -5.26 -23.07
CA TYR A 166 -3.21 -3.98 -22.52
C TYR A 166 -1.76 -4.02 -21.99
N ALA A 167 -1.35 -5.10 -21.34
CA ALA A 167 0.05 -5.33 -20.96
C ALA A 167 0.98 -5.33 -22.18
N LYS A 168 0.58 -5.99 -23.29
CA LYS A 168 1.32 -5.96 -24.56
C LYS A 168 1.44 -4.54 -25.11
N LEU A 169 0.35 -3.76 -25.11
CA LEU A 169 0.37 -2.37 -25.56
C LEU A 169 1.38 -1.51 -24.77
N HIS A 170 1.53 -1.80 -23.48
CA HIS A 170 2.48 -1.11 -22.59
C HIS A 170 3.82 -1.83 -22.45
N GLY A 171 4.06 -2.94 -23.15
CA GLY A 171 5.33 -3.67 -23.20
C GLY A 171 5.48 -4.82 -22.21
N CYS A 172 4.84 -4.79 -21.03
CA CYS A 172 4.79 -5.91 -20.08
C CYS A 172 3.67 -5.70 -19.03
N TYR A 173 3.35 -6.74 -18.24
CA TYR A 173 2.34 -6.65 -17.17
C TYR A 173 2.75 -5.67 -16.05
N GLU A 174 4.03 -5.61 -15.69
CA GLU A 174 4.53 -4.68 -14.67
C GLU A 174 4.22 -3.20 -15.00
N ASN A 175 4.12 -2.86 -16.29
CA ASN A 175 3.74 -1.51 -16.73
C ASN A 175 2.26 -1.17 -16.50
N LEU A 176 1.47 -2.07 -15.94
CA LEU A 176 0.11 -1.76 -15.52
C LEU A 176 0.02 -1.36 -14.04
N LEU A 177 1.10 -1.50 -13.26
CA LEU A 177 1.15 -1.14 -11.84
C LEU A 177 0.93 0.38 -11.66
N GLY A 178 -0.09 0.77 -10.92
CA GLY A 178 -0.31 2.17 -10.56
C GLY A 178 -0.63 3.07 -11.76
N GLY A 179 -1.92 3.29 -12.00
CA GLY A 179 -2.42 4.18 -13.05
C GLY A 179 -3.65 4.96 -12.63
N ARG A 180 -4.34 5.54 -13.61
CA ARG A 180 -5.50 6.41 -13.37
C ARG A 180 -6.67 5.96 -14.24
N MET A 181 -7.82 5.75 -13.61
CA MET A 181 -9.05 5.31 -14.29
C MET A 181 -9.42 6.14 -15.54
N PRO A 182 -9.28 7.49 -15.55
CA PRO A 182 -9.51 8.27 -16.77
C PRO A 182 -8.64 7.88 -17.97
N TYR A 183 -7.42 7.39 -17.75
CA TYR A 183 -6.55 6.93 -18.83
C TYR A 183 -7.10 5.66 -19.44
N ALA A 184 -7.50 4.69 -18.60
CA ALA A 184 -8.12 3.46 -19.06
C ALA A 184 -9.46 3.72 -19.75
N PHE A 185 -10.30 4.62 -19.22
CA PHE A 185 -11.53 5.01 -19.89
C PHE A 185 -11.30 5.54 -21.30
N ARG A 186 -10.34 6.45 -21.48
CA ARG A 186 -9.99 6.96 -22.80
C ARG A 186 -9.46 5.86 -23.70
N ASP A 187 -8.61 4.97 -23.18
CA ASP A 187 -7.99 3.90 -23.97
C ASP A 187 -8.99 2.79 -24.34
N LEU A 188 -10.04 2.58 -23.54
CA LEU A 188 -11.11 1.61 -23.79
C LEU A 188 -12.24 2.17 -24.67
N THR A 189 -12.38 3.49 -24.80
CA THR A 189 -13.58 4.08 -25.43
C THR A 189 -13.31 5.15 -26.49
N GLY A 190 -12.15 5.79 -26.45
CA GLY A 190 -11.87 7.01 -27.23
C GLY A 190 -12.61 8.26 -26.75
N GLY A 191 -13.36 8.18 -25.65
CA GLY A 191 -14.10 9.30 -25.08
C GLY A 191 -13.21 10.39 -24.47
N ALA A 192 -13.84 11.49 -24.06
CA ALA A 192 -13.16 12.61 -23.42
C ALA A 192 -13.16 12.46 -21.89
N PRO A 193 -11.99 12.25 -21.25
CA PRO A 193 -11.91 12.11 -19.81
C PRO A 193 -12.09 13.47 -19.11
N GLN A 194 -12.90 13.52 -18.07
CA GLN A 194 -13.08 14.69 -17.21
C GLN A 194 -13.00 14.28 -15.74
N THR A 195 -12.41 15.14 -14.90
CA THR A 195 -12.33 14.91 -13.45
C THR A 195 -13.10 15.99 -12.71
N ILE A 196 -14.01 15.60 -11.81
CA ILE A 196 -14.73 16.51 -10.93
C ILE A 196 -14.32 16.22 -9.49
N LYS A 197 -13.80 17.22 -8.78
CA LYS A 197 -13.47 17.09 -7.36
C LYS A 197 -14.67 17.58 -6.55
N LEU A 198 -15.31 16.68 -5.81
CA LEU A 198 -16.51 16.95 -5.00
C LEU A 198 -16.25 17.93 -3.84
N MET A 199 -14.98 18.18 -3.54
CA MET A 199 -14.52 19.08 -2.49
C MET A 199 -14.29 20.52 -2.96
N ASP A 200 -14.27 20.77 -4.28
CA ASP A 200 -14.03 22.11 -4.83
C ASP A 200 -15.23 23.02 -4.53
N ALA A 201 -14.96 24.31 -4.27
CA ALA A 201 -15.95 25.25 -3.73
C ALA A 201 -17.19 25.37 -4.63
N ASP A 202 -16.99 25.49 -5.94
CA ASP A 202 -18.07 25.61 -6.91
C ASP A 202 -18.91 24.32 -7.00
N VAL A 203 -18.24 23.17 -6.96
CA VAL A 203 -18.91 21.86 -6.93
C VAL A 203 -19.70 21.69 -5.63
N ARG A 204 -19.17 22.16 -4.50
CA ARG A 204 -19.89 22.18 -3.21
C ARG A 204 -21.12 23.07 -3.25
N ALA A 205 -21.11 24.18 -3.98
CA ALA A 205 -22.30 25.02 -4.19
C ALA A 205 -23.37 24.25 -4.99
N ILE A 206 -22.99 23.57 -6.07
CA ILE A 206 -23.88 22.74 -6.90
C ILE A 206 -24.44 21.53 -6.11
N ILE A 207 -23.65 20.95 -5.21
CA ILE A 207 -24.12 19.90 -4.29
C ILE A 207 -25.17 20.45 -3.33
N LYS A 208 -24.94 21.64 -2.76
CA LYS A 208 -25.87 22.29 -1.82
C LYS A 208 -27.19 22.70 -2.47
N SER A 209 -27.17 23.14 -3.73
CA SER A 209 -28.38 23.47 -4.48
C SER A 209 -29.20 22.22 -4.87
N GLY A 210 -28.62 21.02 -4.73
CA GLY A 210 -29.24 19.75 -5.12
C GLY A 210 -29.09 19.41 -6.60
N GLU A 211 -28.59 20.33 -7.42
CA GLU A 211 -28.42 20.22 -8.86
C GLU A 211 -27.42 19.12 -9.26
N MET A 212 -26.43 18.84 -8.39
CA MET A 212 -25.41 17.81 -8.67
C MET A 212 -26.01 16.43 -8.96
N TRP A 213 -27.13 16.07 -8.33
CA TRP A 213 -27.80 14.80 -8.60
C TRP A 213 -28.34 14.74 -10.03
N GLU A 214 -29.03 15.80 -10.48
CA GLU A 214 -29.60 15.85 -11.83
C GLU A 214 -28.48 15.87 -12.89
N ARG A 215 -27.36 16.55 -12.62
CA ARG A 215 -26.17 16.50 -13.48
C ARG A 215 -25.59 15.08 -13.58
N LEU A 216 -25.46 14.39 -12.45
CA LEU A 216 -24.91 13.03 -12.42
C LEU A 216 -25.80 12.04 -13.18
N VAL A 217 -27.13 12.15 -13.01
CA VAL A 217 -28.12 11.39 -13.77
C VAL A 217 -28.02 11.72 -15.25
N SER A 218 -27.96 12.99 -15.63
CA SER A 218 -27.82 13.41 -17.03
C SER A 218 -26.55 12.85 -17.69
N TYR A 219 -25.42 12.79 -16.98
CA TYR A 219 -24.22 12.13 -17.50
C TYR A 219 -24.43 10.63 -17.69
N TYR A 220 -25.01 9.95 -16.70
CA TYR A 220 -25.25 8.52 -16.77
C TYR A 220 -26.20 8.17 -17.93
N ASP A 221 -27.30 8.91 -18.08
CA ASP A 221 -28.29 8.74 -19.14
C ASP A 221 -27.71 9.06 -20.54
N SER A 222 -26.68 9.90 -20.62
CA SER A 222 -25.96 10.18 -21.87
C SER A 222 -24.89 9.12 -22.20
N ASN A 223 -24.94 7.94 -21.59
CA ASN A 223 -23.93 6.88 -21.70
C ASN A 223 -22.50 7.34 -21.30
N CYS A 224 -22.36 8.38 -20.47
CA CYS A 224 -21.07 8.74 -19.91
C CYS A 224 -20.62 7.65 -18.95
N LEU A 225 -19.37 7.20 -19.06
CA LEU A 225 -18.82 6.29 -18.06
C LEU A 225 -18.44 7.08 -16.82
N ILE A 226 -18.89 6.61 -15.67
CA ILE A 226 -18.67 7.29 -14.40
C ILE A 226 -17.90 6.36 -13.47
N GLY A 227 -16.76 6.83 -13.00
CA GLY A 227 -16.00 6.25 -11.91
C GLY A 227 -15.93 7.21 -10.72
N CYS A 228 -15.56 6.69 -9.57
CA CYS A 228 -15.34 7.47 -8.37
C CYS A 228 -14.09 7.01 -7.62
N LEU A 229 -13.54 7.92 -6.84
CA LEU A 229 -12.38 7.65 -6.01
C LEU A 229 -12.54 8.33 -4.66
N GLN A 230 -12.28 7.57 -3.60
CA GLN A 230 -12.02 8.14 -2.29
C GLN A 230 -10.56 8.58 -2.25
N SER A 231 -10.32 9.84 -2.60
CA SER A 231 -9.01 10.46 -2.49
C SER A 231 -8.79 10.95 -1.07
N SER A 232 -7.82 10.38 -0.37
CA SER A 232 -7.34 10.96 0.88
C SER A 232 -6.26 11.99 0.57
N ARG A 233 -6.45 13.26 0.95
CA ARG A 233 -5.34 14.25 0.97
C ARG A 233 -4.22 13.85 1.96
N ARG A 234 -4.37 12.75 2.73
CA ARG A 234 -3.52 12.37 3.88
C ARG A 234 -3.19 10.87 4.00
N ALA A 235 -3.60 10.00 3.06
CA ALA A 235 -3.29 8.57 3.10
C ALA A 235 -2.41 8.20 1.91
N LYS A 236 -1.19 7.73 2.20
CA LYS A 236 -0.28 7.10 1.23
C LYS A 236 -0.41 5.57 1.22
N SER A 237 -1.38 5.03 1.96
CA SER A 237 -1.72 3.61 1.98
C SER A 237 -3.22 3.42 1.94
N MET A 238 -3.60 2.27 1.42
CA MET A 238 -4.94 1.73 1.45
C MET A 238 -5.48 1.68 2.88
N SER A 239 -6.69 2.18 3.10
CA SER A 239 -7.39 2.18 4.39
C SER A 239 -8.87 1.96 4.13
N TYR A 240 -9.51 1.21 5.01
CA TYR A 240 -10.92 0.86 4.93
C TYR A 240 -11.72 1.84 5.79
N ASN A 241 -12.75 2.44 5.19
CA ASN A 241 -13.73 3.24 5.94
C ASN A 241 -15.13 2.72 5.58
N ALA A 242 -15.73 1.98 6.50
CA ALA A 242 -17.00 1.27 6.27
C ALA A 242 -17.00 0.38 5.02
N GLY A 243 -15.88 -0.30 4.74
CA GLY A 243 -15.70 -1.14 3.55
C GLY A 243 -15.27 -0.41 2.27
N ILE A 244 -15.24 0.93 2.25
CA ILE A 244 -14.71 1.70 1.10
C ILE A 244 -13.19 1.86 1.24
N VAL A 245 -12.47 1.46 0.21
CA VAL A 245 -11.01 1.44 0.13
C VAL A 245 -10.48 2.79 -0.39
N THR A 246 -9.63 3.45 0.37
CA THR A 246 -8.97 4.68 -0.08
C THR A 246 -7.99 4.43 -1.22
N SER A 247 -7.93 5.35 -2.18
CA SER A 247 -7.05 5.28 -3.35
C SER A 247 -7.33 4.10 -4.30
N HIS A 248 -8.45 3.40 -4.12
CA HIS A 248 -8.98 2.39 -5.06
C HIS A 248 -10.08 3.01 -5.92
N PRO A 249 -10.02 2.94 -7.25
CA PRO A 249 -11.05 3.45 -8.13
C PRO A 249 -12.22 2.48 -8.26
N TYR A 250 -13.44 3.03 -8.18
CA TYR A 250 -14.69 2.29 -8.27
C TYR A 250 -15.49 2.74 -9.50
N GLY A 251 -16.29 1.85 -10.08
CA GLY A 251 -17.24 2.18 -11.14
C GLY A 251 -18.61 2.53 -10.59
N ILE A 252 -19.35 3.44 -11.24
CA ILE A 252 -20.78 3.65 -10.95
C ILE A 252 -21.59 2.87 -11.99
N ALA A 253 -22.34 1.87 -11.53
CA ALA A 253 -23.17 1.01 -12.37
C ALA A 253 -24.63 1.44 -12.45
N GLY A 254 -25.09 2.33 -11.58
CA GLY A 254 -26.50 2.69 -11.53
C GLY A 254 -26.78 3.93 -10.71
N LEU A 255 -27.70 4.75 -11.21
CA LEU A 255 -28.28 5.90 -10.51
C LEU A 255 -29.79 5.78 -10.60
N LYS A 256 -30.46 5.64 -9.45
CA LYS A 256 -31.92 5.51 -9.41
C LYS A 256 -32.51 6.35 -8.29
N ARG A 257 -33.67 6.93 -8.56
CA ARG A 257 -34.50 7.59 -7.56
C ARG A 257 -35.74 6.74 -7.33
N VAL A 258 -35.96 6.30 -6.09
CA VAL A 258 -37.15 5.53 -5.69
C VAL A 258 -37.83 6.27 -4.55
N GLY A 259 -38.98 6.89 -4.84
CA GLY A 259 -39.62 7.83 -3.92
C GLY A 259 -38.66 8.94 -3.47
N LYS A 260 -38.42 9.04 -2.16
CA LYS A 260 -37.48 10.00 -1.57
C LYS A 260 -36.00 9.56 -1.62
N HIS A 261 -35.73 8.30 -1.96
CA HIS A 261 -34.39 7.71 -1.88
C HIS A 261 -33.63 7.92 -3.20
N LYS A 262 -32.48 8.58 -3.13
CA LYS A 262 -31.51 8.71 -4.23
C LYS A 262 -30.42 7.66 -4.01
N MET A 263 -30.31 6.71 -4.93
CA MET A 263 -29.52 5.49 -4.78
C MET A 263 -28.43 5.42 -5.86
N VAL A 264 -27.22 5.08 -5.43
CA VAL A 264 -26.04 4.91 -6.28
C VAL A 264 -25.56 3.47 -6.15
N ARG A 265 -25.39 2.78 -7.28
CA ARG A 265 -24.82 1.43 -7.35
C ARG A 265 -23.34 1.54 -7.70
N ILE A 266 -22.48 0.96 -6.86
CA ILE A 266 -21.03 0.99 -6.99
C ILE A 266 -20.51 -0.40 -7.37
N LEU A 267 -19.61 -0.46 -8.35
CA LEU A 267 -18.86 -1.65 -8.75
C LEU A 267 -17.52 -1.67 -8.04
N ASP A 268 -17.21 -2.76 -7.33
CA ASP A 268 -15.88 -3.01 -6.77
C ASP A 268 -15.21 -4.19 -7.48
N PRO A 269 -14.18 -3.96 -8.32
CA PRO A 269 -13.46 -5.04 -8.99
C PRO A 269 -12.63 -5.93 -8.05
N TRP A 270 -12.45 -5.53 -6.78
CA TRP A 270 -11.60 -6.25 -5.82
C TRP A 270 -12.38 -7.23 -4.92
N MET A 271 -13.64 -6.91 -4.58
CA MET A 271 -14.57 -7.77 -3.81
C MET A 271 -13.99 -8.37 -2.51
N LYS A 272 -13.01 -7.73 -1.88
CA LYS A 272 -12.39 -8.22 -0.62
C LYS A 272 -13.15 -7.80 0.63
N GLU A 273 -13.67 -6.57 0.66
CA GLU A 273 -14.54 -6.06 1.72
C GLU A 273 -15.69 -5.29 1.08
N GLU A 274 -16.92 -5.52 1.54
CA GLU A 274 -18.10 -4.83 1.02
C GLU A 274 -18.47 -3.63 1.90
N TRP A 275 -19.17 -2.67 1.29
CA TRP A 275 -19.78 -1.55 2.00
C TRP A 275 -20.60 -2.05 3.19
N SER A 276 -20.41 -1.44 4.37
CA SER A 276 -21.06 -1.87 5.63
C SER A 276 -21.95 -0.78 6.25
N GLY A 277 -22.19 0.32 5.54
CA GLY A 277 -23.16 1.33 5.98
C GLY A 277 -24.57 1.07 5.47
N ASN A 278 -25.45 2.06 5.60
CA ASN A 278 -26.85 1.96 5.19
C ASN A 278 -26.98 1.47 3.73
N TRP A 279 -27.93 0.57 3.49
CA TRP A 279 -28.16 -0.10 2.20
C TRP A 279 -27.04 -1.05 1.76
N SER A 280 -26.13 -1.43 2.65
CA SER A 280 -25.23 -2.58 2.42
C SER A 280 -26.00 -3.87 2.21
N ASP A 281 -25.32 -4.90 1.71
CA ASP A 281 -25.95 -6.14 1.26
C ASP A 281 -26.62 -6.97 2.36
N ASN A 282 -26.43 -6.63 3.64
CA ASN A 282 -27.13 -7.25 4.75
C ASN A 282 -27.85 -6.22 5.65
N ASP A 283 -28.07 -5.01 5.15
CA ASP A 283 -28.64 -3.90 5.91
C ASP A 283 -30.16 -4.03 6.08
N GLU A 284 -30.67 -3.76 7.28
CA GLU A 284 -32.11 -3.82 7.59
C GLU A 284 -32.95 -2.83 6.75
N MET A 285 -32.34 -1.83 6.08
CA MET A 285 -33.08 -0.89 5.22
C MET A 285 -33.78 -1.59 4.07
N TRP A 286 -33.26 -2.72 3.57
CA TRP A 286 -33.91 -3.48 2.50
C TRP A 286 -35.25 -4.08 2.94
N GLU A 287 -35.32 -4.58 4.17
CA GLU A 287 -36.55 -5.11 4.77
C GLU A 287 -37.53 -4.00 5.14
N LYS A 288 -37.02 -2.85 5.61
CA LYS A 288 -37.84 -1.67 5.97
C LYS A 288 -38.43 -0.96 4.75
N HIS A 289 -37.84 -1.14 3.57
CA HIS A 289 -38.22 -0.48 2.32
C HIS A 289 -38.28 -1.48 1.14
N PRO A 290 -39.21 -2.45 1.17
CA PRO A 290 -39.33 -3.46 0.12
C PRO A 290 -39.63 -2.85 -1.25
N GLU A 291 -40.28 -1.69 -1.30
CA GLU A 291 -40.52 -0.93 -2.54
C GLU A 291 -39.23 -0.46 -3.20
N VAL A 292 -38.20 -0.15 -2.41
CA VAL A 292 -36.87 0.24 -2.91
C VAL A 292 -36.12 -1.00 -3.38
N ALA A 293 -36.12 -2.08 -2.60
CA ALA A 293 -35.49 -3.35 -3.00
C ALA A 293 -36.03 -3.85 -4.35
N GLN A 294 -37.36 -3.83 -4.53
CA GLN A 294 -38.01 -4.25 -5.77
C GLN A 294 -37.66 -3.34 -6.96
N ALA A 295 -37.71 -2.01 -6.79
CA ALA A 295 -37.41 -1.06 -7.87
C ALA A 295 -35.94 -1.08 -8.33
N LEU A 296 -35.03 -1.50 -7.45
CA LEU A 296 -33.60 -1.60 -7.74
C LEU A 296 -33.17 -2.98 -8.28
N ASP A 297 -34.06 -3.98 -8.31
CA ASP A 297 -33.70 -5.40 -8.54
C ASP A 297 -32.52 -5.82 -7.64
N TYR A 298 -32.66 -5.52 -6.35
CA TYR A 298 -31.60 -5.73 -5.37
C TYR A 298 -31.28 -7.21 -5.19
N LYS A 299 -29.99 -7.54 -5.24
CA LYS A 299 -29.44 -8.89 -5.06
C LYS A 299 -28.20 -8.79 -4.15
N PRO A 300 -28.19 -9.46 -2.99
CA PRO A 300 -27.04 -9.42 -2.10
C PRO A 300 -25.86 -10.24 -2.66
N ASN A 301 -24.65 -9.81 -2.33
CA ASN A 301 -23.36 -10.44 -2.64
C ASN A 301 -23.12 -10.65 -4.15
N ASP A 302 -23.60 -9.74 -5.00
CA ASP A 302 -23.42 -9.84 -6.45
C ASP A 302 -22.08 -9.25 -6.94
N GLY A 303 -21.28 -8.69 -6.02
CA GLY A 303 -19.99 -8.02 -6.25
C GLY A 303 -20.11 -6.50 -6.44
N SER A 304 -21.31 -5.95 -6.31
CA SER A 304 -21.61 -4.53 -6.30
C SER A 304 -22.38 -4.22 -5.03
N PHE A 305 -22.45 -2.95 -4.65
CA PHE A 305 -23.28 -2.54 -3.53
C PHE A 305 -24.05 -1.28 -3.85
N TRP A 306 -25.19 -1.11 -3.19
CA TRP A 306 -25.94 0.14 -3.23
C TRP A 306 -25.59 1.01 -2.03
N MET A 307 -25.65 2.32 -2.24
CA MET A 307 -25.60 3.28 -1.13
C MET A 307 -26.47 4.48 -1.44
N SER A 308 -26.87 5.21 -0.40
CA SER A 308 -27.57 6.47 -0.60
C SER A 308 -26.62 7.53 -1.19
N TYR A 309 -27.16 8.43 -2.03
CA TYR A 309 -26.41 9.57 -2.57
C TYR A 309 -25.77 10.45 -1.49
N LYS A 310 -26.41 10.52 -0.31
CA LYS A 310 -25.88 11.26 0.84
C LYS A 310 -24.59 10.63 1.37
N GLU A 311 -24.57 9.30 1.53
CA GLU A 311 -23.37 8.58 1.93
C GLU A 311 -22.31 8.62 0.80
N PHE A 312 -22.72 8.50 -0.46
CA PHE A 312 -21.81 8.66 -1.60
C PHE A 312 -20.99 9.96 -1.54
N LEU A 313 -21.66 11.11 -1.32
CA LEU A 313 -21.00 12.43 -1.20
C LEU A 313 -20.13 12.59 0.07
N LYS A 314 -20.30 11.71 1.06
CA LYS A 314 -19.54 11.70 2.31
C LYS A 314 -18.25 10.91 2.16
N TYR A 315 -18.27 9.78 1.45
CA TYR A 315 -17.13 8.88 1.32
C TYR A 315 -16.28 9.16 0.07
N PHE A 316 -16.90 9.47 -1.07
CA PHE A 316 -16.17 9.74 -2.31
C PHE A 316 -15.80 11.22 -2.41
N SER A 317 -14.61 11.50 -2.96
CA SER A 317 -14.10 12.87 -3.11
C SER A 317 -13.93 13.31 -4.55
N THR A 318 -13.88 12.35 -5.48
CA THR A 318 -13.55 12.59 -6.89
C THR A 318 -14.45 11.73 -7.76
N LEU A 319 -14.98 12.33 -8.83
CA LEU A 319 -15.65 11.67 -9.93
C LEU A 319 -14.74 11.69 -11.17
N TYR A 320 -14.68 10.56 -11.85
CA TYR A 320 -14.06 10.40 -13.15
C TYR A 320 -15.15 10.18 -14.18
N LEU A 321 -15.24 11.08 -15.15
CA LEU A 321 -16.19 11.00 -16.25
C LEU A 321 -15.42 10.62 -17.52
N CYS A 322 -16.03 9.82 -18.38
CA CYS A 322 -15.59 9.65 -19.75
C CYS A 322 -16.77 9.88 -20.70
N ILE A 323 -16.81 11.09 -21.23
CA ILE A 323 -17.89 11.56 -22.10
C ILE A 323 -17.77 10.83 -23.42
N GLN A 324 -18.83 10.11 -23.76
CA GLN A 324 -19.00 9.47 -25.06
C GLN A 324 -19.70 10.45 -26.01
N PHE A 325 -19.30 10.43 -27.28
CA PHE A 325 -19.87 11.32 -28.30
C PHE A 325 -20.80 10.51 -29.20
N PRO A 326 -22.11 10.84 -29.24
CA PRO A 326 -23.07 10.17 -30.11
C PRO A 326 -22.70 10.28 -31.60
N PRO A 327 -23.20 9.36 -32.45
CA PRO A 327 -23.12 9.51 -33.89
C PRO A 327 -23.72 10.87 -34.32
N GLY A 328 -22.96 11.66 -35.09
CA GLY A 328 -23.36 13.00 -35.55
C GLY A 328 -22.50 14.15 -34.98
N TRP A 329 -21.76 13.93 -33.90
CA TRP A 329 -20.75 14.90 -33.44
C TRP A 329 -19.58 14.97 -34.44
N SER A 330 -19.16 16.19 -34.80
CA SER A 330 -17.93 16.37 -35.57
C SER A 330 -16.72 16.20 -34.64
N THR A 331 -15.70 15.49 -35.11
CA THR A 331 -14.48 15.22 -34.35
C THR A 331 -13.26 15.51 -35.19
N HIS A 332 -12.41 16.41 -34.70
CA HIS A 332 -11.14 16.77 -35.32
C HIS A 332 -9.98 16.40 -34.39
N LYS A 333 -8.85 16.02 -34.99
CA LYS A 333 -7.63 15.69 -34.26
C LYS A 333 -6.45 16.31 -34.97
N ALA A 334 -5.57 16.95 -34.23
CA ALA A 334 -4.35 17.53 -34.76
C ALA A 334 -3.17 17.17 -33.86
N ALA A 335 -2.13 16.57 -34.45
CA ALA A 335 -0.90 16.22 -33.76
C ALA A 335 0.15 17.31 -34.00
N SER A 336 0.91 17.66 -32.97
CA SER A 336 1.98 18.66 -33.07
C SER A 336 3.01 18.45 -31.95
N GLN A 337 4.00 19.34 -31.88
CA GLN A 337 5.11 19.25 -30.92
C GLN A 337 5.45 20.64 -30.38
N TRP A 338 5.76 20.70 -29.08
CA TRP A 338 6.51 21.81 -28.49
C TRP A 338 8.00 21.53 -28.73
N LYS A 339 8.67 22.34 -29.54
CA LYS A 339 10.08 22.13 -29.88
C LYS A 339 10.80 23.42 -30.23
N GLY A 340 11.96 23.66 -29.62
CA GLY A 340 12.74 24.88 -29.80
C GLY A 340 11.88 26.12 -29.56
N LYS A 341 11.71 26.96 -30.59
CA LYS A 341 10.93 28.21 -30.49
C LYS A 341 9.46 27.98 -30.18
N SER A 342 8.87 26.84 -30.59
CA SER A 342 7.45 26.56 -30.34
C SER A 342 7.15 26.06 -28.92
N ALA A 343 8.17 25.83 -28.10
CA ALA A 343 8.01 25.53 -26.68
C ALA A 343 7.80 26.82 -25.87
N GLY A 344 6.70 27.53 -26.13
CA GLY A 344 6.45 28.89 -25.66
C GLY A 344 6.12 29.01 -24.17
N GLY A 345 5.67 27.93 -23.53
CA GLY A 345 5.22 27.93 -22.13
C GLY A 345 3.81 28.51 -21.97
N CYS A 346 3.28 28.51 -20.74
CA CYS A 346 1.93 29.00 -20.45
C CYS A 346 1.83 30.53 -20.63
N PRO A 347 0.62 31.13 -20.58
CA PRO A 347 0.42 32.56 -20.80
C PRO A 347 1.20 33.52 -19.88
N ASN A 348 1.80 33.01 -18.79
CA ASN A 348 2.68 33.79 -17.92
C ASN A 348 4.10 33.97 -18.48
N ASN A 349 4.42 33.37 -19.63
CA ASN A 349 5.73 33.47 -20.27
C ASN A 349 5.66 34.40 -21.49
N GLU A 350 6.65 35.24 -21.70
CA GLU A 350 6.70 36.14 -22.88
C GLU A 350 6.68 35.38 -24.22
N THR A 351 7.19 34.14 -24.22
CA THR A 351 7.26 33.26 -25.38
C THR A 351 5.95 32.52 -25.68
N TRP A 352 4.87 32.73 -24.92
CA TRP A 352 3.61 31.98 -25.06
C TRP A 352 3.01 32.08 -26.49
N VAL A 353 3.18 33.23 -27.13
CA VAL A 353 2.71 33.48 -28.51
C VAL A 353 3.38 32.59 -29.55
N ASN A 354 4.47 31.91 -29.19
CA ASN A 354 5.16 31.00 -30.08
C ASN A 354 4.60 29.57 -30.04
N ASN A 355 3.71 29.25 -29.10
CA ASN A 355 3.11 27.92 -29.04
C ASN A 355 2.33 27.61 -30.34
N PRO A 356 2.24 26.34 -30.76
CA PRO A 356 1.39 25.97 -31.89
C PRO A 356 -0.06 26.41 -31.65
N MET A 357 -0.73 26.91 -32.69
CA MET A 357 -2.12 27.39 -32.62
C MET A 357 -2.98 26.69 -33.67
N PHE A 358 -4.22 26.38 -33.29
CA PHE A 358 -5.19 25.69 -34.14
C PHE A 358 -6.44 26.56 -34.25
N THR A 359 -6.91 26.77 -35.47
CA THR A 359 -8.10 27.59 -35.74
C THR A 359 -9.31 26.67 -35.91
N LEU A 360 -10.30 26.82 -35.04
CA LEU A 360 -11.58 26.13 -35.13
C LEU A 360 -12.63 27.09 -35.69
N THR A 361 -13.20 26.73 -36.84
CA THR A 361 -14.31 27.44 -37.47
C THR A 361 -15.60 26.67 -37.25
N VAL A 362 -16.61 27.36 -36.75
CA VAL A 362 -17.98 26.86 -36.62
C VAL A 362 -18.91 27.77 -37.40
N GLU A 363 -19.92 27.19 -38.05
CA GLU A 363 -20.93 27.93 -38.82
C GLU A 363 -22.19 28.19 -37.98
N GLU A 364 -22.45 27.33 -36.99
CA GLU A 364 -23.58 27.43 -36.08
C GLU A 364 -23.09 27.37 -34.64
N THR A 365 -23.80 28.03 -33.73
CA THR A 365 -23.50 27.98 -32.30
C THR A 365 -23.53 26.53 -31.82
N THR A 366 -22.40 26.04 -31.34
CA THR A 366 -22.17 24.62 -31.10
C THR A 366 -21.51 24.34 -29.78
N GLN A 367 -21.69 23.12 -29.30
CA GLN A 367 -21.12 22.72 -28.02
C GLN A 367 -19.81 22.05 -28.26
N ALA A 368 -18.77 22.53 -27.60
CA ALA A 368 -17.43 22.00 -27.79
C ALA A 368 -16.92 21.25 -26.56
N ARG A 369 -16.21 20.16 -26.82
CA ARG A 369 -15.34 19.48 -25.87
C ARG A 369 -13.98 19.33 -26.49
N MET A 370 -12.94 19.60 -25.71
CA MET A 370 -11.55 19.56 -26.20
C MET A 370 -10.70 18.78 -25.21
N VAL A 371 -9.77 17.99 -25.74
CA VAL A 371 -8.80 17.19 -25.00
C VAL A 371 -7.42 17.46 -25.56
N LEU A 372 -6.48 17.83 -24.70
CA LEU A 372 -5.05 17.86 -25.02
C LEU A 372 -4.40 16.62 -24.39
N SER A 373 -3.76 15.80 -25.22
CA SER A 373 -3.04 14.60 -24.81
C SER A 373 -1.56 14.75 -25.09
N GLN A 374 -0.68 14.55 -24.11
CA GLN A 374 0.75 14.32 -24.34
C GLN A 374 1.06 12.82 -24.47
N THR A 375 2.26 12.47 -24.96
CA THR A 375 2.66 11.07 -25.09
C THR A 375 2.55 10.30 -23.78
N ASP A 376 2.10 9.04 -23.84
CA ASP A 376 2.00 8.21 -22.64
C ASP A 376 3.39 7.80 -22.15
N ALA A 377 3.78 8.32 -20.98
CA ALA A 377 5.05 8.02 -20.33
C ALA A 377 5.35 6.51 -20.26
N ARG A 378 4.32 5.67 -20.07
CA ARG A 378 4.46 4.21 -19.96
C ARG A 378 4.98 3.53 -21.23
N MET A 379 4.84 4.19 -22.38
CA MET A 379 5.31 3.67 -23.67
C MET A 379 6.71 4.16 -24.04
N GLU A 380 7.23 5.22 -23.39
CA GLU A 380 8.50 5.85 -23.79
C GLU A 380 9.59 5.81 -22.71
N LYS A 381 9.22 5.80 -21.43
CA LYS A 381 10.18 5.94 -20.33
C LYS A 381 10.58 4.58 -19.74
N GLU A 382 11.89 4.35 -19.64
CA GLU A 382 12.47 3.23 -18.88
C GLU A 382 12.86 3.69 -17.45
N GLY A 383 12.82 2.78 -16.47
CA GLY A 383 13.24 3.05 -15.07
C GLY A 383 12.12 3.45 -14.09
N ASP A 384 12.48 4.03 -12.95
CA ASP A 384 11.54 4.31 -11.83
C ASP A 384 10.53 5.45 -12.11
N ASP A 385 10.77 6.27 -13.13
CA ASP A 385 9.89 7.38 -13.54
C ASP A 385 8.98 7.02 -14.74
N TRP A 386 8.91 5.72 -15.09
CA TRP A 386 8.17 5.18 -16.23
C TRP A 386 6.71 5.64 -16.38
N ALA A 387 6.04 5.99 -15.28
CA ALA A 387 4.64 6.45 -15.29
C ALA A 387 4.48 7.97 -15.04
N LYS A 388 5.58 8.72 -14.86
CA LYS A 388 5.57 10.17 -14.56
C LYS A 388 5.65 11.01 -15.83
N TYR A 389 4.89 12.10 -15.86
CA TYR A 389 4.93 13.07 -16.95
C TYR A 389 5.83 14.24 -16.54
N ASP A 390 6.79 14.61 -17.39
CA ASP A 390 7.71 15.72 -17.11
C ASP A 390 7.07 17.08 -17.36
N ASN A 391 6.11 17.12 -18.28
CA ASN A 391 5.40 18.33 -18.66
C ASN A 391 4.07 18.41 -17.92
N SER A 392 3.87 19.53 -17.24
CA SER A 392 2.55 19.99 -16.85
C SER A 392 1.92 20.70 -18.05
N ILE A 393 0.77 20.23 -18.54
CA ILE A 393 0.17 20.68 -19.81
C ILE A 393 -1.18 21.37 -19.60
N GLY A 394 -1.54 22.25 -20.53
CA GLY A 394 -2.81 22.99 -20.54
C GLY A 394 -3.07 23.63 -21.90
N PHE A 395 -4.27 24.17 -22.09
CA PHE A 395 -4.61 24.92 -23.30
C PHE A 395 -5.61 26.05 -23.01
N VAL A 396 -5.59 27.06 -23.88
CA VAL A 396 -6.51 28.21 -23.87
C VAL A 396 -7.26 28.27 -25.20
N VAL A 397 -8.52 28.67 -25.14
CA VAL A 397 -9.40 28.93 -26.28
C VAL A 397 -9.85 30.38 -26.24
N THR A 398 -9.59 31.13 -27.31
CA THR A 398 -9.98 32.54 -27.48
C THR A 398 -10.58 32.76 -28.86
N THR A 399 -11.19 33.91 -29.12
CA THR A 399 -11.55 34.29 -30.49
C THR A 399 -10.30 34.77 -31.23
N LYS A 400 -10.22 34.50 -32.53
CA LYS A 400 -9.11 35.01 -33.35
C LYS A 400 -9.04 36.53 -33.33
N LYS A 401 -10.20 37.18 -33.39
CA LYS A 401 -10.32 38.64 -33.33
C LYS A 401 -9.67 39.20 -32.06
N SER A 402 -10.04 38.69 -30.89
CA SER A 402 -9.50 39.19 -29.62
C SER A 402 -8.00 38.93 -29.47
N PHE A 403 -7.51 37.81 -30.00
CA PHE A 403 -6.07 37.51 -29.99
C PHE A 403 -5.27 38.46 -30.91
N ASP A 404 -5.78 38.77 -32.09
CA ASP A 404 -5.15 39.68 -33.03
C ASP A 404 -5.18 41.13 -32.49
N GLU A 405 -6.30 41.55 -31.90
CA GLU A 405 -6.46 42.89 -31.27
C GLU A 405 -5.52 43.09 -30.08
N SER A 406 -5.21 42.04 -29.32
CA SER A 406 -4.25 42.10 -28.21
C SER A 406 -2.78 42.01 -28.65
N GLY A 407 -2.51 41.86 -29.95
CA GLY A 407 -1.17 41.60 -30.47
C GLY A 407 -0.59 40.28 -29.97
N GLY A 408 -1.44 39.30 -29.69
CA GLY A 408 -1.09 37.99 -29.12
C GLY A 408 -0.88 37.99 -27.60
N GLN A 409 -1.01 39.14 -26.93
CA GLN A 409 -0.94 39.19 -25.47
C GLN A 409 -2.12 38.44 -24.86
N PHE A 410 -1.85 37.77 -23.74
CA PHE A 410 -2.87 37.03 -23.02
C PHE A 410 -3.87 37.99 -22.37
N ASP A 411 -5.10 37.99 -22.88
CA ASP A 411 -6.23 38.68 -22.27
C ASP A 411 -7.20 37.67 -21.66
N LYS A 412 -7.33 37.73 -20.33
CA LYS A 412 -8.22 36.85 -19.57
C LYS A 412 -9.70 37.11 -19.88
N LEU A 413 -10.07 38.34 -20.25
CA LEU A 413 -11.46 38.71 -20.56
C LEU A 413 -11.90 38.17 -21.92
N ALA A 414 -10.95 37.84 -22.80
CA ALA A 414 -11.19 37.28 -24.13
C ALA A 414 -11.27 35.75 -24.17
N ILE A 415 -11.05 35.07 -23.04
CA ILE A 415 -11.04 33.59 -23.00
C ILE A 415 -12.47 33.06 -23.12
N VAL A 416 -12.67 32.22 -24.13
CA VAL A 416 -13.93 31.50 -24.38
C VAL A 416 -13.95 30.16 -23.63
N GLY A 417 -12.77 29.58 -23.38
CA GLY A 417 -12.61 28.42 -22.50
C GLY A 417 -11.14 28.06 -22.28
N ASP A 418 -10.84 27.29 -21.23
CA ASP A 418 -9.49 26.79 -20.95
C ASP A 418 -9.53 25.45 -20.21
N SER A 419 -8.42 24.72 -20.18
CA SER A 419 -8.31 23.42 -19.51
C SER A 419 -8.37 23.47 -17.98
N GLY A 420 -8.40 24.66 -17.38
CA GLY A 420 -8.14 24.90 -15.97
C GLY A 420 -6.65 24.90 -15.65
N PRO A 421 -6.28 24.55 -14.40
CA PRO A 421 -4.88 24.46 -13.98
C PRO A 421 -4.08 23.50 -14.86
N TYR A 422 -2.84 23.86 -15.16
CA TYR A 422 -1.91 22.97 -15.86
C TYR A 422 -1.61 21.75 -14.98
N GLU A 423 -1.67 20.55 -15.56
CA GLU A 423 -1.50 19.31 -14.81
C GLU A 423 -0.42 18.39 -15.39
N GLU A 424 0.35 17.74 -14.51
CA GLU A 424 1.28 16.65 -14.83
C GLU A 424 0.51 15.35 -15.12
N ARG A 425 -0.25 15.36 -16.21
CA ARG A 425 -1.13 14.26 -16.63
C ARG A 425 -1.01 14.01 -18.11
N ARG A 426 -1.35 12.79 -18.53
CA ARG A 426 -1.44 12.42 -19.94
C ARG A 426 -2.45 13.28 -20.69
N ASP A 427 -3.63 13.45 -20.10
CA ASP A 427 -4.79 14.09 -20.72
C ASP A 427 -5.29 15.23 -19.82
N VAL A 428 -5.52 16.41 -20.42
CA VAL A 428 -6.27 17.53 -19.83
C VAL A 428 -7.41 17.92 -20.75
N SER A 429 -8.57 18.30 -20.19
CA SER A 429 -9.80 18.52 -20.96
C SER A 429 -10.53 19.77 -20.49
N LEU A 430 -11.39 20.32 -21.33
CA LEU A 430 -12.29 21.41 -20.96
C LEU A 430 -13.16 20.99 -19.75
N PRO A 431 -13.04 21.66 -18.58
CA PRO A 431 -13.70 21.25 -17.34
C PRO A 431 -15.20 21.55 -17.35
N LEU A 432 -15.70 22.38 -18.27
CA LEU A 432 -17.11 22.66 -18.45
C LEU A 432 -17.50 22.56 -19.92
N ARG A 433 -18.80 22.33 -20.15
CA ARG A 433 -19.40 22.44 -21.48
C ARG A 433 -19.32 23.91 -21.89
N VAL A 434 -18.73 24.19 -23.04
CA VAL A 434 -18.64 25.54 -23.60
C VAL A 434 -19.49 25.59 -24.86
N ASP A 435 -20.36 26.60 -24.94
CA ASP A 435 -21.11 26.92 -26.15
C ASP A 435 -20.28 27.93 -26.97
N LEU A 436 -19.75 27.48 -28.09
CA LEU A 436 -19.01 28.30 -29.04
C LEU A 436 -20.00 28.97 -29.98
N LYS A 437 -20.12 30.29 -29.88
CA LYS A 437 -21.07 31.08 -30.67
C LYS A 437 -20.58 31.28 -32.10
N ALA A 438 -21.48 31.16 -33.07
CA ALA A 438 -21.13 31.34 -34.48
C ALA A 438 -20.59 32.75 -34.77
N GLU A 439 -21.12 33.79 -34.12
CA GLU A 439 -20.69 35.17 -34.29
C GLU A 439 -19.25 35.45 -33.80
N ASP A 440 -18.71 34.61 -32.92
CA ASP A 440 -17.36 34.72 -32.36
C ASP A 440 -16.32 33.87 -33.14
N SER A 441 -16.78 33.16 -34.17
CA SER A 441 -15.96 32.33 -35.06
C SER A 441 -15.05 33.22 -35.95
N PRO A 442 -13.77 32.85 -36.19
CA PRO A 442 -13.13 31.60 -35.77
C PRO A 442 -12.46 31.69 -34.38
N PHE A 443 -12.37 30.54 -33.73
CA PHE A 443 -11.71 30.37 -32.43
C PHE A 443 -10.25 29.90 -32.60
N LEU A 444 -9.37 30.33 -31.71
CA LEU A 444 -7.99 29.87 -31.60
C LEU A 444 -7.81 28.98 -30.36
N ILE A 445 -7.26 27.79 -30.57
CA ILE A 445 -6.89 26.82 -29.54
C ILE A 445 -5.37 26.83 -29.43
N ILE A 446 -4.84 27.13 -28.25
CA ILE A 446 -3.40 27.31 -28.01
C ILE A 446 -2.97 26.35 -26.89
N PRO A 447 -2.50 25.13 -27.23
CA PRO A 447 -1.94 24.19 -26.28
C PRO A 447 -0.50 24.54 -25.91
N SER A 448 -0.17 24.44 -24.62
CA SER A 448 1.19 24.66 -24.14
C SER A 448 1.58 23.74 -22.98
N ALA A 449 2.88 23.59 -22.78
CA ALA A 449 3.43 23.20 -21.49
C ALA A 449 3.40 24.39 -20.51
N PHE A 450 3.52 24.12 -19.22
CA PHE A 450 3.54 25.18 -18.19
C PHE A 450 4.81 26.03 -18.28
N LYS A 451 5.97 25.39 -18.39
CA LYS A 451 7.28 26.06 -18.48
C LYS A 451 7.65 26.30 -19.94
N ALA A 452 8.22 27.47 -20.23
CA ALA A 452 8.87 27.71 -21.51
C ALA A 452 10.08 26.78 -21.70
N GLY A 453 10.33 26.36 -22.94
CA GLY A 453 11.40 25.42 -23.30
C GLY A 453 11.10 23.94 -23.01
N SER A 454 9.95 23.61 -22.39
CA SER A 454 9.48 22.23 -22.27
C SER A 454 9.11 21.66 -23.63
N GLU A 455 9.88 20.68 -24.10
CA GLU A 455 9.61 19.99 -25.35
C GLU A 455 8.74 18.75 -25.15
N GLY A 456 7.98 18.38 -26.19
CA GLY A 456 7.18 17.16 -26.18
C GLY A 456 6.12 17.10 -27.28
N ASP A 457 5.68 15.89 -27.57
CA ASP A 457 4.65 15.61 -28.57
C ASP A 457 3.26 15.67 -27.93
N PHE A 458 2.29 16.20 -28.67
CA PHE A 458 0.92 16.29 -28.19
C PHE A 458 -0.13 16.17 -29.30
N ILE A 459 -1.36 15.88 -28.89
CA ILE A 459 -2.53 15.77 -29.76
C ILE A 459 -3.66 16.60 -29.15
N VAL A 460 -4.25 17.48 -29.96
CA VAL A 460 -5.50 18.17 -29.65
C VAL A 460 -6.64 17.39 -30.30
N SER A 461 -7.63 17.00 -29.51
CA SER A 461 -8.91 16.44 -29.98
C SER A 461 -10.02 17.44 -29.72
N VAL A 462 -10.78 17.80 -30.75
CA VAL A 462 -11.91 18.73 -30.68
C VAL A 462 -13.17 17.98 -31.10
N HIS A 463 -14.21 18.05 -30.27
CA HIS A 463 -15.50 17.43 -30.51
C HIS A 463 -16.59 18.50 -30.44
N THR A 464 -17.38 18.64 -31.50
CA THR A 464 -18.45 19.62 -31.63
C THR A 464 -19.78 18.95 -31.95
N ALA A 465 -20.87 19.47 -31.38
CA ALA A 465 -22.21 18.90 -31.57
C ALA A 465 -22.76 19.10 -32.99
N THR A 466 -22.20 20.04 -33.74
CA THR A 466 -22.55 20.35 -35.13
C THR A 466 -21.30 20.33 -36.02
N SER A 467 -21.47 20.56 -37.32
CA SER A 467 -20.34 20.63 -38.26
C SER A 467 -19.35 21.73 -37.87
N SER A 468 -18.06 21.42 -37.98
CA SER A 468 -16.98 22.37 -37.76
C SER A 468 -15.78 22.04 -38.63
N HIS A 469 -14.84 22.97 -38.71
CA HIS A 469 -13.57 22.78 -39.42
C HIS A 469 -12.40 23.20 -38.52
N LEU A 470 -11.39 22.34 -38.40
CA LEU A 470 -10.17 22.62 -37.67
C LEU A 470 -9.01 22.77 -38.66
N SER A 471 -8.31 23.89 -38.63
CA SER A 471 -7.12 24.17 -39.45
C SER A 471 -5.91 24.54 -38.59
N GLY A 472 -4.71 24.29 -39.11
CA GLY A 472 -3.44 24.41 -38.38
C GLY A 472 -2.95 23.06 -37.84
N GLY A 473 -1.62 22.85 -37.87
CA GLY A 473 -0.98 21.63 -37.34
C GLY A 473 -0.73 20.48 -38.33
N GLU A 474 -0.53 20.75 -39.62
CA GLU A 474 -0.21 19.68 -40.57
C GLU A 474 1.25 19.19 -40.43
N LEU A 475 1.44 18.15 -39.62
CA LEU A 475 2.18 16.99 -40.08
C LEU A 475 1.15 15.89 -40.33
N PRO A 476 1.03 15.33 -41.54
CA PRO A 476 0.24 14.13 -41.72
C PRO A 476 0.76 13.10 -40.73
N LEU A 477 -0.13 12.39 -40.04
CA LEU A 477 0.21 11.08 -39.52
C LEU A 477 0.76 10.31 -40.71
N LYS A 478 2.10 10.23 -40.84
CA LYS A 478 2.68 9.03 -41.39
C LYS A 478 2.22 7.98 -40.39
N THR A 479 1.08 7.36 -40.68
CA THR A 479 0.99 5.92 -40.53
C THR A 479 2.22 5.39 -41.24
N LYS A 480 3.35 5.33 -40.53
CA LYS A 480 4.21 4.18 -40.71
C LYS A 480 3.22 3.06 -40.53
N GLU A 481 2.80 2.44 -41.62
CA GLU A 481 2.51 1.02 -41.57
C GLU A 481 3.73 0.43 -40.89
N SER A 482 3.67 0.33 -39.58
CA SER A 482 4.64 -0.35 -38.78
C SER A 482 4.38 -1.82 -39.08
N LYS A 483 4.83 -2.27 -40.24
CA LYS A 483 5.32 -3.64 -40.30
C LYS A 483 6.33 -3.73 -39.17
N PRO A 484 6.14 -4.64 -38.21
CA PRO A 484 6.97 -4.71 -37.02
C PRO A 484 8.40 -5.04 -37.44
N LYS A 485 9.21 -4.00 -37.60
CA LYS A 485 10.63 -4.11 -37.90
C LYS A 485 11.38 -3.72 -36.64
N SER A 486 11.73 -4.75 -35.87
CA SER A 486 12.93 -4.86 -35.03
C SER A 486 13.45 -3.53 -34.46
N ILE A 487 12.74 -3.02 -33.45
CA ILE A 487 13.26 -2.01 -32.50
C ILE A 487 14.39 -2.61 -31.62
N SER A 488 14.65 -3.92 -31.74
CA SER A 488 15.56 -4.68 -30.89
C SER A 488 17.06 -4.47 -31.11
N LYS A 489 17.52 -3.91 -32.24
CA LYS A 489 18.98 -3.87 -32.54
C LYS A 489 19.69 -2.56 -32.17
N GLN A 490 18.98 -1.44 -32.10
CA GLN A 490 19.60 -0.14 -31.81
C GLN A 490 19.79 0.07 -30.29
N ILE A 491 18.85 -0.44 -29.50
CA ILE A 491 18.88 -0.42 -28.03
C ILE A 491 20.04 -1.26 -27.46
N VAL A 492 20.37 -2.40 -28.09
CA VAL A 492 21.42 -3.31 -27.59
C VAL A 492 22.83 -2.72 -27.74
N LYS A 493 23.06 -1.86 -28.74
CA LYS A 493 24.38 -1.26 -28.99
C LYS A 493 24.65 -0.04 -28.09
N GLU A 494 23.65 0.81 -27.85
CA GLU A 494 23.78 1.96 -26.95
C GLU A 494 23.82 1.58 -25.45
N ARG A 495 23.27 0.42 -25.08
CA ARG A 495 23.32 -0.15 -23.72
C ARG A 495 24.73 -0.58 -23.28
N LYS A 496 25.67 -0.85 -24.20
CA LYS A 496 27.04 -1.25 -23.86
C LYS A 496 27.94 -0.06 -23.51
N ASP A 497 27.73 1.10 -24.14
CA ASP A 497 28.61 2.26 -23.97
C ASP A 497 28.23 3.12 -22.75
N LYS A 498 26.95 3.17 -22.37
CA LYS A 498 26.48 3.90 -21.16
C LYS A 498 26.72 3.13 -19.84
N LYS A 499 26.98 1.82 -19.90
CA LYS A 499 27.27 0.95 -18.74
C LYS A 499 28.61 1.30 -18.06
N LYS A 500 29.50 2.03 -18.75
CA LYS A 500 30.83 2.42 -18.23
C LYS A 500 30.83 3.73 -17.43
N GLN A 501 29.80 4.58 -17.58
CA GLN A 501 29.73 5.89 -16.90
C GLN A 501 28.76 5.93 -15.70
N LYS A 502 27.90 4.92 -15.52
CA LYS A 502 26.90 4.89 -14.43
C LYS A 502 27.40 4.29 -13.10
N LYS A 503 28.69 3.98 -12.97
CA LYS A 503 29.24 3.30 -11.78
C LYS A 503 29.57 4.22 -10.59
N GLN A 504 29.11 5.47 -10.58
CA GLN A 504 29.54 6.43 -9.54
C GLN A 504 28.44 7.29 -8.89
N LYS A 505 27.15 7.09 -9.17
CA LYS A 505 26.09 8.01 -8.65
C LYS A 505 24.73 7.40 -8.28
N GLU A 506 24.65 6.15 -7.84
CA GLU A 506 23.39 5.59 -7.32
C GLU A 506 23.59 5.00 -5.91
N ALA A 507 23.41 5.86 -4.92
CA ALA A 507 23.12 5.46 -3.56
C ALA A 507 21.94 6.29 -3.06
N ILE A 508 20.91 5.57 -2.55
CA ILE A 508 19.86 6.01 -1.63
C ILE A 508 18.48 6.36 -2.26
N ARG A 509 17.54 5.39 -2.18
CA ARG A 509 16.04 5.41 -2.12
C ARG A 509 15.40 4.51 -3.19
N GLU A 510 14.37 3.69 -2.96
CA GLU A 510 13.44 3.42 -1.85
C GLU A 510 13.28 1.89 -1.67
N ARG A 511 13.05 1.40 -0.44
CA ARG A 511 13.15 -0.02 -0.07
C ARG A 511 11.85 -0.48 0.59
N ASP A 512 11.04 -1.23 -0.14
CA ASP A 512 9.97 -2.04 0.45
C ASP A 512 10.56 -3.35 1.01
N VAL A 513 9.95 -3.84 2.09
CA VAL A 513 10.28 -5.11 2.76
C VAL A 513 10.34 -6.23 1.71
N PRO A 514 11.39 -7.09 1.72
CA PRO A 514 11.47 -8.22 0.81
C PRO A 514 10.45 -9.28 1.22
N SER A 515 9.26 -9.19 0.63
CA SER A 515 8.36 -10.33 0.51
C SER A 515 8.14 -10.58 -0.98
N THR A 516 8.35 -11.81 -1.45
CA THR A 516 7.99 -12.30 -2.80
C THR A 516 6.54 -12.09 -3.23
N GLY A 517 5.69 -11.42 -2.42
CA GLY A 517 4.26 -11.26 -2.70
C GLY A 517 3.50 -12.59 -2.81
N LEU A 518 4.14 -13.70 -2.42
CA LEU A 518 3.57 -15.04 -2.41
C LEU A 518 2.73 -15.19 -1.13
N ASP A 519 1.42 -15.33 -1.29
CA ASP A 519 0.54 -15.73 -0.19
C ASP A 519 0.61 -17.25 0.07
N GLU A 520 0.29 -17.62 1.30
CA GLU A 520 0.28 -19.01 1.78
C GLU A 520 -0.52 -19.95 0.87
N VAL A 521 -1.66 -19.49 0.35
CA VAL A 521 -2.58 -20.30 -0.47
C VAL A 521 -1.90 -20.73 -1.77
N SER A 522 -1.16 -19.84 -2.43
CA SER A 522 -0.42 -20.22 -3.64
C SER A 522 0.77 -21.11 -3.38
N VAL A 523 1.51 -20.89 -2.30
CA VAL A 523 2.66 -21.74 -1.97
C VAL A 523 2.21 -23.15 -1.63
N VAL A 524 1.15 -23.30 -0.83
CA VAL A 524 0.55 -24.60 -0.51
C VAL A 524 0.08 -25.32 -1.77
N ALA A 525 -0.63 -24.63 -2.67
CA ALA A 525 -1.08 -25.22 -3.93
C ALA A 525 0.09 -25.69 -4.82
N MET A 526 1.19 -24.92 -4.85
CA MET A 526 2.41 -25.28 -5.56
C MET A 526 3.09 -26.52 -4.96
N CYS A 527 3.28 -26.54 -3.64
CA CYS A 527 3.86 -27.68 -2.92
C CYS A 527 3.05 -28.95 -3.12
N LYS A 528 1.70 -28.84 -3.10
CA LYS A 528 0.79 -29.94 -3.41
C LYS A 528 0.94 -30.46 -4.83
N ALA A 529 1.03 -29.56 -5.82
CA ALA A 529 1.18 -29.93 -7.22
C ALA A 529 2.54 -30.61 -7.52
N LYS A 530 3.61 -30.11 -6.90
CA LYS A 530 4.98 -30.64 -7.07
C LYS A 530 5.32 -31.80 -6.14
N GLN A 531 4.41 -32.16 -5.22
CA GLN A 531 4.65 -33.13 -4.15
C GLN A 531 5.95 -32.84 -3.38
N CYS A 532 6.18 -31.56 -3.04
CA CYS A 532 7.36 -31.12 -2.32
C CYS A 532 6.98 -30.25 -1.11
N LYS A 533 7.91 -30.09 -0.17
CA LYS A 533 7.80 -29.08 0.88
C LYS A 533 8.37 -27.74 0.39
N PHE A 534 7.83 -26.64 0.90
CA PHE A 534 8.24 -25.29 0.58
C PHE A 534 9.68 -25.03 0.98
N GLU A 535 10.37 -24.31 0.11
CA GLU A 535 11.70 -23.79 0.32
C GLU A 535 11.67 -22.29 0.03
N ASP A 536 11.91 -21.50 1.06
CA ASP A 536 11.77 -20.05 1.00
C ASP A 536 12.91 -19.42 0.17
N PRO A 537 12.60 -18.84 -1.00
CA PRO A 537 13.63 -18.23 -1.85
C PRO A 537 14.15 -16.89 -1.28
N ASP A 538 13.35 -16.20 -0.46
CA ASP A 538 13.72 -14.91 0.13
C ASP A 538 14.58 -15.07 1.39
N PHE A 539 14.46 -16.21 2.05
CA PHE A 539 15.18 -16.55 3.26
C PHE A 539 15.83 -17.94 3.15
N PRO A 540 16.79 -18.10 2.21
CA PRO A 540 17.34 -19.39 1.86
C PRO A 540 18.10 -20.02 3.03
N ALA A 541 18.09 -21.34 3.12
CA ALA A 541 18.80 -22.14 4.13
C ALA A 541 20.34 -22.09 3.97
N THR A 542 20.93 -20.91 4.09
CA THR A 542 22.35 -20.59 3.83
C THR A 542 22.85 -19.54 4.82
N GLU A 543 24.16 -19.26 4.81
CA GLU A 543 24.76 -18.21 5.64
C GLU A 543 24.14 -16.82 5.43
N ARG A 544 23.57 -16.55 4.23
CA ARG A 544 22.91 -15.28 3.94
C ARG A 544 21.76 -14.99 4.92
N SER A 545 21.00 -16.01 5.31
CA SER A 545 19.89 -15.84 6.26
C SER A 545 20.36 -15.73 7.71
N LEU A 546 21.58 -16.18 8.01
CA LEU A 546 22.18 -16.05 9.35
C LEU A 546 22.81 -14.67 9.54
N PHE A 547 23.59 -14.21 8.56
CA PHE A 547 24.49 -13.05 8.70
C PHE A 547 24.19 -11.90 7.72
N GLY A 548 23.39 -12.12 6.68
CA GLY A 548 23.17 -11.13 5.62
C GLY A 548 24.47 -10.77 4.89
N ASP A 549 24.60 -9.49 4.53
CA ASP A 549 25.84 -8.91 3.97
C ASP A 549 26.78 -8.36 5.06
N SER A 550 26.52 -8.65 6.33
CA SER A 550 27.29 -8.12 7.46
C SER A 550 28.55 -8.95 7.76
N GLU A 551 29.57 -8.31 8.35
CA GLU A 551 30.72 -9.02 8.90
C GLU A 551 30.30 -10.02 9.97
N LYS A 552 30.85 -11.24 9.89
CA LYS A 552 30.58 -12.32 10.83
C LYS A 552 31.16 -11.97 12.20
N PRO A 553 30.40 -12.08 13.30
CA PRO A 553 30.93 -11.88 14.65
C PRO A 553 32.10 -12.83 14.96
N GLU A 554 33.06 -12.41 15.78
CA GLU A 554 34.20 -13.27 16.19
C GLU A 554 33.73 -14.59 16.84
N ASP A 555 32.59 -14.56 17.51
CA ASP A 555 31.99 -15.71 18.20
C ASP A 555 31.01 -16.54 17.34
N HIS A 556 30.97 -16.31 16.02
CA HIS A 556 30.09 -17.04 15.12
C HIS A 556 30.44 -18.54 15.04
N ILE A 557 29.42 -19.36 14.76
CA ILE A 557 29.60 -20.78 14.50
C ILE A 557 30.05 -20.96 13.05
N PRO A 558 31.12 -21.72 12.76
CA PRO A 558 31.55 -22.00 11.39
C PRO A 558 30.43 -22.60 10.55
N ALA A 559 30.34 -22.21 9.27
CA ALA A 559 29.28 -22.65 8.36
C ALA A 559 29.15 -24.18 8.30
N ASP A 560 30.28 -24.89 8.28
CA ASP A 560 30.36 -26.35 8.17
C ASP A 560 29.74 -27.09 9.37
N ASP A 561 29.62 -26.40 10.51
CA ASP A 561 28.99 -26.94 11.72
C ASP A 561 27.46 -26.73 11.76
N ILE A 562 26.90 -25.99 10.80
CA ILE A 562 25.48 -25.63 10.75
C ILE A 562 24.77 -26.45 9.67
N LYS A 563 23.69 -27.12 10.06
CA LYS A 563 22.75 -27.76 9.13
C LYS A 563 21.35 -27.20 9.30
N TRP A 564 20.73 -26.83 8.18
CA TRP A 564 19.32 -26.43 8.16
C TRP A 564 18.46 -27.68 8.02
N LEU A 565 17.69 -27.97 9.06
CA LEU A 565 16.90 -29.19 9.18
C LEU A 565 15.43 -28.85 9.39
N ARG A 566 14.52 -29.66 8.87
CA ARG A 566 13.10 -29.59 9.19
C ARG A 566 12.83 -30.21 10.57
N PRO A 567 11.72 -29.85 11.24
CA PRO A 567 11.42 -30.33 12.59
C PRO A 567 11.45 -31.86 12.71
N GLU A 568 10.96 -32.56 11.69
CA GLU A 568 10.94 -34.04 11.67
C GLU A 568 12.33 -34.68 11.69
N GLU A 569 13.39 -33.93 11.37
CA GLU A 569 14.76 -34.44 11.30
C GLU A 569 15.54 -34.29 12.63
N PHE A 570 15.07 -33.45 13.57
CA PHE A 570 15.80 -33.17 14.82
C PHE A 570 14.96 -33.28 16.10
N CYS A 571 13.63 -33.25 16.03
CA CYS A 571 12.76 -33.49 17.18
C CYS A 571 12.79 -34.99 17.56
N PRO A 572 12.78 -35.33 18.87
CA PRO A 572 12.74 -36.73 19.33
C PRO A 572 11.40 -37.44 19.08
N GLY A 573 10.31 -36.69 19.01
CA GLY A 573 8.94 -37.18 18.80
C GLY A 573 8.24 -36.38 17.70
N GLU A 574 6.91 -36.43 17.68
CA GLU A 574 6.12 -35.76 16.65
C GLU A 574 6.13 -34.23 16.84
N PRO A 575 6.66 -33.44 15.87
CA PRO A 575 6.73 -31.99 16.01
C PRO A 575 5.36 -31.32 15.89
N GLN A 576 5.02 -30.47 16.86
CA GLN A 576 3.80 -29.68 16.89
C GLN A 576 4.13 -28.19 17.00
N VAL A 577 3.28 -27.32 16.42
CA VAL A 577 3.52 -25.88 16.51
C VAL A 577 3.30 -25.41 17.95
N PHE A 578 2.21 -25.88 18.56
CA PHE A 578 1.79 -25.62 19.92
C PHE A 578 1.55 -26.95 20.63
N ILE A 579 2.11 -27.14 21.83
CA ILE A 579 1.83 -28.30 22.70
C ILE A 579 1.15 -27.76 23.95
N GLU A 580 -0.09 -28.17 24.20
CA GLU A 580 -0.91 -27.67 25.34
C GLU A 580 -1.17 -26.15 25.34
N GLY A 581 -0.88 -25.45 24.24
CA GLY A 581 -1.12 -24.03 24.08
C GLY A 581 0.18 -23.27 23.87
N VAL A 582 0.30 -22.12 24.53
CA VAL A 582 1.54 -21.34 24.59
C VAL A 582 1.71 -20.87 26.03
N ASP A 583 2.92 -20.99 26.55
CA ASP A 583 3.26 -20.57 27.89
C ASP A 583 4.53 -19.70 27.84
N PRO A 584 4.63 -18.64 28.67
CA PRO A 584 5.89 -17.91 28.81
C PRO A 584 7.08 -18.85 29.09
N GLY A 585 6.83 -19.91 29.85
CA GLY A 585 7.67 -21.06 30.19
C GLY A 585 8.38 -21.73 29.02
N ASP A 586 7.76 -21.71 27.83
CA ASP A 586 8.27 -22.40 26.64
C ASP A 586 9.50 -21.69 26.08
N VAL A 587 9.60 -20.37 26.22
CA VAL A 587 10.65 -19.58 25.58
C VAL A 587 12.01 -19.86 26.21
N ILE A 588 12.91 -20.48 25.43
CA ILE A 588 14.31 -20.70 25.78
C ILE A 588 15.20 -19.97 24.78
N GLN A 589 15.94 -18.98 25.27
CA GLN A 589 16.91 -18.22 24.47
C GLN A 589 18.11 -19.06 24.00
N GLY A 590 18.47 -18.86 22.73
CA GLY A 590 19.69 -19.39 22.13
C GLY A 590 20.86 -18.41 22.13
N ARG A 591 21.74 -18.52 21.13
CA ARG A 591 23.03 -17.78 21.11
C ARG A 591 23.01 -16.42 20.40
N LEU A 592 21.86 -15.94 19.92
CA LEU A 592 21.79 -14.79 19.01
C LEU A 592 22.00 -13.42 19.70
N GLY A 593 21.64 -13.32 20.97
CA GLY A 593 21.66 -12.04 21.71
C GLY A 593 20.45 -11.16 21.40
N ASP A 594 19.31 -11.78 21.14
CA ASP A 594 18.00 -11.19 20.83
C ASP A 594 17.03 -11.28 22.02
N CYS A 595 17.57 -11.32 23.25
CA CYS A 595 16.82 -11.43 24.51
C CYS A 595 15.62 -10.48 24.63
N TRP A 596 15.71 -9.30 24.02
CA TRP A 596 14.62 -8.32 23.98
C TRP A 596 13.39 -8.85 23.22
N PHE A 597 13.58 -9.58 22.12
CA PHE A 597 12.50 -10.15 21.32
C PHE A 597 11.95 -11.42 21.95
N LEU A 598 12.83 -12.30 22.46
CA LEU A 598 12.40 -13.51 23.16
C LEU A 598 11.71 -13.18 24.50
N GLY A 599 12.19 -12.16 25.21
CA GLY A 599 11.51 -11.57 26.35
C GLY A 599 10.12 -11.05 25.95
N ALA A 600 10.00 -10.38 24.80
CA ALA A 600 8.70 -9.95 24.29
C ALA A 600 7.76 -11.14 23.95
N LEU A 601 8.25 -12.20 23.29
CA LEU A 601 7.47 -13.42 23.04
C LEU A 601 6.96 -14.04 24.34
N SER A 602 7.84 -14.15 25.34
CA SER A 602 7.52 -14.66 26.67
C SER A 602 6.45 -13.82 27.37
N THR A 603 6.57 -12.49 27.31
CA THR A 603 5.57 -11.57 27.88
C THR A 603 4.23 -11.64 27.14
N VAL A 604 4.23 -11.76 25.80
CA VAL A 604 2.99 -11.87 25.01
C VAL A 604 2.31 -13.23 25.21
N ALA A 605 3.07 -14.29 25.48
CA ALA A 605 2.55 -15.62 25.78
C ALA A 605 1.68 -15.68 27.05
N LEU A 606 1.74 -14.68 27.94
CA LEU A 606 0.77 -14.49 29.04
C LEU A 606 -0.67 -14.37 28.54
N LYS A 607 -0.86 -14.05 27.26
CA LYS A 607 -2.14 -13.96 26.59
C LYS A 607 -2.14 -14.88 25.37
N PRO A 608 -2.38 -16.19 25.55
CA PRO A 608 -2.31 -17.17 24.48
C PRO A 608 -3.05 -16.79 23.19
N PRO A 609 -4.27 -16.21 23.24
CA PRO A 609 -4.94 -15.78 22.02
C PRO A 609 -4.09 -14.77 21.24
N VAL A 610 -3.54 -13.73 21.88
CA VAL A 610 -2.78 -12.68 21.20
C VAL A 610 -1.58 -13.26 20.45
N LEU A 611 -0.84 -14.16 21.09
CA LEU A 611 0.33 -14.81 20.49
C LEU A 611 -0.07 -15.77 19.35
N GLN A 612 -1.10 -16.60 19.56
CA GLN A 612 -1.56 -17.56 18.57
C GLN A 612 -2.11 -16.88 17.31
N HIS A 613 -2.73 -15.70 17.44
CA HIS A 613 -3.20 -14.90 16.30
C HIS A 613 -2.04 -14.42 15.40
N LEU A 614 -0.79 -14.45 15.87
CA LEU A 614 0.36 -14.18 15.02
C LEU A 614 0.56 -15.27 13.96
N PHE A 615 0.14 -16.52 14.23
CA PHE A 615 0.27 -17.64 13.30
C PHE A 615 -0.98 -17.74 12.44
N ILE A 616 -0.90 -17.20 11.23
CA ILE A 616 -2.03 -17.18 10.29
C ILE A 616 -2.43 -18.62 9.95
N GLY A 617 -3.75 -18.87 10.00
CA GLY A 617 -4.31 -20.21 9.75
C GLY A 617 -3.86 -21.28 10.75
N GLY A 618 -3.28 -20.90 11.89
CA GLY A 618 -2.75 -21.83 12.91
C GLY A 618 -1.56 -22.66 12.42
N ALA A 619 -0.85 -22.20 11.39
CA ALA A 619 0.25 -22.93 10.76
C ALA A 619 -0.11 -24.36 10.29
N ARG A 620 -1.37 -24.58 9.93
CA ARG A 620 -1.93 -25.90 9.55
C ARG A 620 -1.21 -26.58 8.38
N HIS A 621 -0.56 -25.81 7.51
CA HIS A 621 0.14 -26.32 6.34
C HIS A 621 1.61 -26.69 6.58
N ARG A 622 2.12 -26.51 7.81
CA ARG A 622 3.52 -26.79 8.17
C ARG A 622 3.88 -28.27 8.00
N LYS A 623 3.07 -29.20 8.51
CA LYS A 623 3.41 -30.62 8.48
C LYS A 623 3.52 -31.17 7.06
N GLU A 624 2.51 -30.90 6.23
CA GLU A 624 2.40 -31.42 4.87
C GLU A 624 3.30 -30.67 3.89
N PHE A 625 3.35 -29.34 3.96
CA PHE A 625 4.01 -28.50 2.95
C PHE A 625 5.19 -27.70 3.49
N GLY A 626 5.50 -27.77 4.79
CA GLY A 626 6.59 -26.97 5.38
C GLY A 626 6.33 -25.46 5.34
N VAL A 627 5.07 -25.03 5.22
CA VAL A 627 4.67 -23.61 5.07
C VAL A 627 4.15 -23.06 6.39
N VAL A 628 4.67 -21.91 6.81
CA VAL A 628 4.19 -21.17 7.99
C VAL A 628 4.11 -19.68 7.65
N THR A 629 3.00 -19.02 7.97
CA THR A 629 2.87 -17.57 7.84
C THR A 629 2.66 -16.95 9.21
N LEU A 630 3.48 -15.95 9.53
CA LEU A 630 3.29 -15.13 10.73
C LEU A 630 2.95 -13.68 10.36
N GLN A 631 2.29 -12.94 11.23
CA GLN A 631 2.11 -11.49 11.07
C GLN A 631 2.80 -10.69 12.16
N PHE A 632 3.36 -9.53 11.80
CA PHE A 632 4.00 -8.59 12.72
C PHE A 632 3.52 -7.17 12.45
N TYR A 633 3.37 -6.36 13.49
CA TYR A 633 2.99 -4.97 13.37
C TYR A 633 4.21 -4.08 13.11
N LYS A 634 4.30 -3.50 11.92
CA LYS A 634 5.38 -2.57 11.53
C LYS A 634 4.84 -1.33 10.86
N ASP A 635 5.41 -0.18 11.19
CA ASP A 635 5.10 1.12 10.58
C ASP A 635 3.60 1.46 10.52
N GLY A 636 2.85 1.04 11.53
CA GLY A 636 1.41 1.29 11.67
C GLY A 636 0.50 0.31 10.93
N ARG A 637 0.99 -0.86 10.50
CA ARG A 637 0.20 -1.92 9.84
C ARG A 637 0.69 -3.32 10.21
N TRP A 638 -0.18 -4.31 10.09
CA TRP A 638 0.21 -5.72 10.13
C TRP A 638 0.87 -6.12 8.80
N VAL A 639 1.98 -6.85 8.89
CA VAL A 639 2.80 -7.34 7.78
C VAL A 639 2.91 -8.85 7.91
N GLU A 640 2.44 -9.56 6.89
CA GLU A 640 2.54 -11.02 6.81
C GLU A 640 3.94 -11.45 6.34
N VAL A 641 4.47 -12.50 6.96
CA VAL A 641 5.79 -13.05 6.72
C VAL A 641 5.65 -14.56 6.56
N LEU A 642 5.68 -14.98 5.31
CA LEU A 642 5.70 -16.38 4.91
C LEU A 642 7.12 -16.94 5.07
N ILE A 643 7.29 -18.10 5.70
CA ILE A 643 8.56 -18.82 5.84
C ILE A 643 8.39 -20.32 5.55
N ASP A 644 9.49 -20.99 5.21
CA ASP A 644 9.57 -22.45 5.35
C ASP A 644 9.89 -22.86 6.81
N ASP A 645 9.75 -24.15 7.14
CA ASP A 645 10.00 -24.68 8.49
C ASP A 645 11.44 -25.16 8.77
N ARG A 646 12.42 -24.90 7.89
CA ARG A 646 13.82 -25.28 8.14
C ARG A 646 14.47 -24.43 9.23
N ILE A 647 15.11 -25.05 10.21
CA ILE A 647 15.74 -24.39 11.36
C ILE A 647 17.25 -24.64 11.36
N PRO A 648 18.09 -23.60 11.60
CA PRO A 648 19.54 -23.77 11.69
C PRO A 648 19.90 -24.54 12.97
N CYS A 649 20.49 -25.71 12.79
CA CYS A 649 20.83 -26.65 13.85
C CYS A 649 22.33 -26.96 13.87
N ARG A 650 22.85 -27.26 15.06
CA ARG A 650 24.22 -27.78 15.25
C ARG A 650 24.17 -29.20 15.80
N LYS A 651 25.15 -30.02 15.41
CA LYS A 651 25.30 -31.38 15.94
C LYS A 651 25.63 -31.32 17.43
N GLY A 652 24.71 -31.77 18.28
CA GLY A 652 24.96 -31.99 19.70
C GLY A 652 25.48 -33.40 19.98
N HIS A 653 25.67 -33.74 21.27
CA HIS A 653 26.18 -35.05 21.70
C HIS A 653 25.33 -36.24 21.25
N LYS A 654 24.00 -36.09 21.17
CA LYS A 654 23.07 -37.19 20.82
C LYS A 654 22.25 -36.93 19.54
N ARG A 655 21.97 -35.66 19.22
CA ARG A 655 21.15 -35.24 18.08
C ARG A 655 21.47 -33.81 17.68
N TYR A 656 20.98 -33.38 16.52
CA TYR A 656 20.97 -31.98 16.15
C TYR A 656 20.07 -31.17 17.10
N LYS A 657 20.47 -29.94 17.40
CA LYS A 657 19.70 -29.00 18.22
C LYS A 657 19.65 -27.63 17.54
N PRO A 658 18.53 -26.88 17.65
CA PRO A 658 18.47 -25.50 17.22
C PRO A 658 19.61 -24.67 17.83
N ILE A 659 20.19 -23.78 17.03
CA ILE A 659 21.30 -22.90 17.45
C ILE A 659 20.78 -21.66 18.20
N TYR A 660 19.62 -21.17 17.77
CA TYR A 660 18.98 -19.98 18.30
C TYR A 660 17.83 -20.38 19.25
N ALA A 661 16.72 -19.64 19.27
CA ALA A 661 15.65 -19.88 20.22
C ALA A 661 14.99 -21.26 20.00
N SER A 662 14.44 -21.81 21.09
CA SER A 662 13.74 -23.08 21.08
C SER A 662 12.66 -23.11 22.17
N CYS A 663 11.73 -24.06 22.04
CA CYS A 663 10.78 -24.35 23.12
C CYS A 663 11.43 -25.25 24.19
N LYS A 664 10.91 -25.17 25.42
CA LYS A 664 11.29 -26.08 26.53
C LYS A 664 10.99 -27.54 26.18
N ASP A 665 9.82 -27.82 25.61
CA ASP A 665 9.57 -29.11 24.97
C ASP A 665 10.31 -29.18 23.62
N PRO A 666 11.16 -30.20 23.39
CA PRO A 666 11.93 -30.31 22.16
C PRO A 666 11.10 -30.63 20.91
N ASN A 667 9.81 -30.91 21.02
CA ASN A 667 8.88 -31.16 19.92
C ASN A 667 7.98 -29.95 19.61
N GLU A 668 8.04 -28.90 20.40
CA GLU A 668 7.26 -27.68 20.20
C GLU A 668 8.06 -26.64 19.38
N LEU A 669 7.38 -25.91 18.49
CA LEU A 669 8.04 -25.15 17.41
C LEU A 669 7.74 -23.65 17.38
N TRP A 670 6.73 -23.14 18.10
CA TRP A 670 6.27 -21.76 17.91
C TRP A 670 7.37 -20.72 18.14
N VAL A 671 8.24 -20.91 19.15
CA VAL A 671 9.32 -19.95 19.47
C VAL A 671 10.31 -19.83 18.31
N MET A 672 10.81 -20.95 17.79
CA MET A 672 11.81 -20.96 16.71
C MET A 672 11.22 -20.48 15.38
N LEU A 673 9.93 -20.76 15.11
CA LEU A 673 9.25 -20.26 13.91
C LEU A 673 9.01 -18.75 13.99
N ALA A 674 8.63 -18.23 15.17
CA ALA A 674 8.46 -16.80 15.38
C ALA A 674 9.77 -16.03 15.25
N GLU A 675 10.85 -16.53 15.85
CA GLU A 675 12.21 -15.97 15.71
C GLU A 675 12.65 -15.96 14.24
N LYS A 676 12.45 -17.06 13.51
CA LYS A 676 12.79 -17.15 12.09
C LYS A 676 12.03 -16.14 11.23
N ALA A 677 10.72 -16.04 11.38
CA ALA A 677 9.94 -15.10 10.60
C ALA A 677 10.31 -13.65 10.94
N TYR A 678 10.59 -13.37 12.21
CA TYR A 678 11.05 -12.05 12.62
C TYR A 678 12.45 -11.73 12.07
N ALA A 679 13.34 -12.72 11.98
CA ALA A 679 14.64 -12.60 11.34
C ALA A 679 14.51 -12.31 9.83
N LYS A 680 13.59 -13.01 9.13
CA LYS A 680 13.27 -12.73 7.72
C LYS A 680 12.78 -11.31 7.51
N LEU A 681 11.87 -10.83 8.36
CA LEU A 681 11.38 -9.45 8.33
C LEU A 681 12.53 -8.42 8.46
N HIS A 682 13.58 -8.77 9.20
CA HIS A 682 14.79 -7.96 9.38
C HIS A 682 15.95 -8.40 8.47
N SER A 683 15.68 -9.18 7.41
CA SER A 683 16.65 -9.73 6.43
C SER A 683 17.57 -10.87 6.89
N CYS A 684 17.99 -10.94 8.15
CA CYS A 684 18.78 -12.06 8.68
C CYS A 684 18.68 -12.16 10.21
N TYR A 685 19.07 -13.31 10.77
CA TYR A 685 19.08 -13.51 12.22
C TYR A 685 19.98 -12.49 12.94
N LEU A 686 21.18 -12.21 12.42
CA LEU A 686 22.13 -11.30 13.07
C LEU A 686 21.55 -9.90 13.34
N HIS A 687 20.62 -9.42 12.52
CA HIS A 687 19.97 -8.12 12.72
C HIS A 687 19.02 -8.07 13.93
N LEU A 688 18.69 -9.21 14.54
CA LEU A 688 17.91 -9.27 15.78
C LEU A 688 18.78 -9.03 17.03
N ARG A 689 20.11 -9.06 16.90
CA ARG A 689 21.04 -8.87 18.03
C ARG A 689 20.92 -7.44 18.58
N GLY A 690 20.53 -7.34 19.84
CA GLY A 690 20.33 -6.07 20.52
C GLY A 690 19.02 -5.37 20.15
N GLY A 691 18.29 -4.95 21.18
CA GLY A 691 17.02 -4.25 21.02
C GLY A 691 16.39 -3.97 22.38
N PHE A 692 15.12 -3.55 22.36
CA PHE A 692 14.39 -3.12 23.54
C PHE A 692 13.04 -3.84 23.61
N LEU A 693 12.71 -4.46 24.74
CA LEU A 693 11.59 -5.39 24.85
C LEU A 693 10.25 -4.79 24.39
N PRO A 694 9.88 -3.54 24.76
CA PRO A 694 8.67 -2.88 24.27
C PRO A 694 8.56 -2.78 22.75
N TYR A 695 9.68 -2.70 22.04
CA TYR A 695 9.65 -2.72 20.58
C TYR A 695 9.20 -4.09 20.06
N GLY A 696 9.68 -5.17 20.68
CA GLY A 696 9.26 -6.53 20.34
C GLY A 696 7.78 -6.71 20.63
N VAL A 697 7.33 -6.27 21.81
CA VAL A 697 5.92 -6.38 22.19
C VAL A 697 5.03 -5.55 21.26
N ARG A 698 5.43 -4.32 20.89
CA ARG A 698 4.73 -3.51 19.88
C ARG A 698 4.60 -4.27 18.57
N ASP A 699 5.69 -4.86 18.11
CA ASP A 699 5.72 -5.53 16.80
C ASP A 699 4.94 -6.85 16.83
N LEU A 700 4.65 -7.40 18.01
CA LEU A 700 3.79 -8.57 18.22
C LEU A 700 2.32 -8.22 18.51
N THR A 701 1.97 -6.96 18.79
CA THR A 701 0.63 -6.64 19.35
C THR A 701 -0.03 -5.40 18.78
N GLY A 702 0.71 -4.52 18.10
CA GLY A 702 0.26 -3.18 17.73
C GLY A 702 0.21 -2.18 18.88
N GLY A 703 0.58 -2.57 20.09
CA GLY A 703 0.59 -1.72 21.28
C GLY A 703 1.56 -0.55 21.20
N VAL A 704 1.47 0.35 22.19
CA VAL A 704 2.27 1.58 22.23
C VAL A 704 3.30 1.53 23.37
N PRO A 705 4.61 1.56 23.04
CA PRO A 705 5.68 1.59 24.03
C PRO A 705 5.68 2.85 24.89
N GLN A 706 5.92 2.66 26.19
CA GLN A 706 6.26 3.67 27.18
C GLN A 706 7.32 3.10 28.10
N ASP A 707 8.16 3.96 28.68
CA ASP A 707 9.21 3.55 29.60
C ASP A 707 9.36 4.55 30.75
N PHE A 708 9.52 4.01 31.96
CA PHE A 708 9.63 4.76 33.21
C PHE A 708 11.02 4.53 33.78
N ARG A 709 11.99 5.33 33.33
CA ARG A 709 13.38 5.23 33.80
C ARG A 709 13.46 5.79 35.21
N PHE A 710 13.95 4.99 36.15
CA PHE A 710 14.02 5.41 37.55
C PHE A 710 14.99 6.57 37.77
N ARG A 711 15.90 6.86 36.84
CA ARG A 711 16.80 8.01 36.96
C ARG A 711 16.14 9.34 36.62
N ASP A 712 14.96 9.33 35.99
CA ASP A 712 14.29 10.56 35.57
C ASP A 712 13.58 11.20 36.79
N ASP A 713 13.78 12.51 37.00
CA ASP A 713 13.27 13.25 38.17
C ASP A 713 11.76 13.13 38.37
N TYR A 714 11.00 13.13 37.27
CA TYR A 714 9.54 12.98 37.33
C TYR A 714 9.14 11.57 37.76
N VAL A 715 9.87 10.52 37.33
CA VAL A 715 9.64 9.14 37.75
C VAL A 715 10.01 8.97 39.22
N GLN A 716 11.10 9.57 39.68
CA GLN A 716 11.44 9.63 41.11
C GLN A 716 10.36 10.29 41.95
N THR A 717 9.69 11.30 41.42
CA THR A 717 8.54 11.93 42.07
C THR A 717 7.34 10.98 42.12
N MET A 718 7.04 10.28 41.02
CA MET A 718 6.00 9.24 40.96
C MET A 718 6.29 8.04 41.89
N ILE A 719 7.56 7.70 42.11
CA ILE A 719 7.96 6.66 43.06
C ILE A 719 7.67 7.14 44.48
N ARG A 720 8.14 8.33 44.86
CA ARG A 720 8.00 8.89 46.22
C ARG A 720 6.55 9.09 46.64
N ASN A 721 5.67 9.47 45.71
CA ASN A 721 4.25 9.67 45.99
C ASN A 721 3.39 8.39 45.77
N GLY A 722 4.01 7.27 45.40
CA GLY A 722 3.34 5.98 45.13
C GLY A 722 2.56 5.91 43.81
N GLU A 723 2.58 6.93 42.96
CA GLU A 723 1.88 6.97 41.68
C GLU A 723 2.40 5.93 40.68
N LEU A 724 3.71 5.67 40.67
CA LEU A 724 4.30 4.71 39.73
C LEU A 724 3.77 3.30 39.98
N TRP A 725 3.74 2.87 41.25
CA TRP A 725 3.18 1.56 41.62
C TRP A 725 1.74 1.40 41.14
N ARG A 726 0.90 2.41 41.43
CA ARG A 726 -0.51 2.40 41.03
C ARG A 726 -0.67 2.32 39.51
N LYS A 727 0.17 3.05 38.74
CA LYS A 727 0.19 2.94 37.27
C LYS A 727 0.59 1.55 36.80
N VAL A 728 1.59 0.92 37.43
CA VAL A 728 2.02 -0.45 37.08
C VAL A 728 0.89 -1.44 37.28
N VAL A 729 0.16 -1.34 38.40
CA VAL A 729 -1.06 -2.12 38.66
C VAL A 729 -2.13 -1.82 37.59
N ASP A 730 -2.47 -0.55 37.36
CA ASP A 730 -3.46 -0.15 36.35
C ASP A 730 -3.13 -0.70 34.95
N PHE A 731 -1.86 -0.63 34.55
CA PHE A 731 -1.40 -1.15 33.26
C PHE A 731 -1.57 -2.67 33.18
N PHE A 732 -1.20 -3.39 34.23
CA PHE A 732 -1.35 -4.85 34.29
C PHE A 732 -2.82 -5.25 34.22
N GLU A 733 -3.69 -4.63 35.03
CA GLU A 733 -5.12 -4.89 35.08
C GLU A 733 -5.85 -4.52 33.78
N CYS A 734 -5.44 -3.44 33.12
CA CYS A 734 -5.93 -3.08 31.78
C CYS A 734 -5.41 -4.01 30.67
N GLY A 735 -4.58 -4.99 31.02
CA GLY A 735 -4.04 -5.95 30.09
C GLY A 735 -2.91 -5.40 29.19
N SER A 736 -2.23 -4.35 29.60
CA SER A 736 -0.98 -3.95 28.97
C SER A 736 0.13 -4.95 29.31
N PHE A 737 1.17 -4.99 28.49
CA PHE A 737 2.32 -5.87 28.71
C PHE A 737 3.42 -5.11 29.44
N LEU A 738 4.05 -5.76 30.41
CA LEU A 738 5.03 -5.14 31.28
C LEU A 738 6.38 -5.89 31.18
N GLY A 739 7.45 -5.14 31.35
CA GLY A 739 8.80 -5.66 31.45
C GLY A 739 9.69 -4.75 32.29
N CYS A 740 10.90 -5.21 32.56
CA CYS A 740 11.93 -4.43 33.22
C CYS A 740 13.31 -4.81 32.68
N SER A 741 14.25 -3.88 32.74
CA SER A 741 15.62 -4.14 32.32
C SER A 741 16.63 -3.42 33.21
N ARG A 742 17.84 -4.00 33.26
CA ARG A 742 18.97 -3.46 34.02
C ARG A 742 19.95 -2.81 33.07
N SER A 743 20.07 -1.49 33.12
CA SER A 743 21.06 -0.74 32.33
C SER A 743 22.49 -1.00 32.80
N ARG A 744 23.46 -0.89 31.88
CA ARG A 744 24.90 -0.94 32.18
C ARG A 744 25.28 0.11 33.22
N LYS A 745 26.07 -0.28 34.24
CA LYS A 745 26.77 0.62 35.16
C LYS A 745 28.12 1.08 34.60
N SER A 746 28.77 0.28 33.75
CA SER A 746 30.03 0.65 33.08
C SER A 746 30.10 0.10 31.63
N LYS A 747 31.05 0.60 30.82
CA LYS A 747 31.26 0.13 29.44
C LYS A 747 31.79 -1.31 29.36
N SER A 748 32.37 -1.85 30.42
CA SER A 748 32.92 -3.20 30.47
C SER A 748 31.88 -4.26 30.88
N GLU A 749 30.70 -3.84 31.36
CA GLU A 749 29.65 -4.76 31.82
C GLU A 749 28.92 -5.42 30.64
N SER A 750 28.81 -6.74 30.71
CA SER A 750 28.25 -7.66 29.72
C SER A 750 27.05 -8.43 30.28
N GLU A 751 26.29 -9.13 29.43
CA GLU A 751 25.17 -9.98 29.85
C GLU A 751 25.61 -11.12 30.80
N ALA A 752 26.91 -11.41 30.86
CA ALA A 752 27.47 -12.38 31.80
C ALA A 752 27.58 -11.85 33.24
N ASP A 753 27.53 -10.54 33.45
CA ASP A 753 27.66 -9.91 34.77
C ASP A 753 26.34 -9.97 35.55
N VAL A 754 26.39 -10.55 36.75
CA VAL A 754 25.21 -10.90 37.54
C VAL A 754 25.22 -10.15 38.87
N ALA A 755 24.13 -9.46 39.20
CA ALA A 755 23.88 -8.89 40.51
C ALA A 755 22.75 -9.69 41.18
N ASN A 756 23.07 -10.48 42.22
CA ASN A 756 22.10 -11.28 42.98
C ASN A 756 21.18 -12.17 42.11
N GLY A 757 21.73 -12.74 41.04
CA GLY A 757 20.99 -13.58 40.08
C GLY A 757 20.40 -12.85 38.87
N VAL A 758 20.36 -11.51 38.86
CA VAL A 758 19.86 -10.68 37.75
C VAL A 758 21.00 -10.25 36.82
N LEU A 759 20.86 -10.56 35.53
CA LEU A 759 21.83 -10.28 34.46
C LEU A 759 21.87 -8.77 34.12
N ALA A 760 23.04 -8.27 33.74
CA ALA A 760 23.16 -6.93 33.18
C ALA A 760 22.64 -6.88 31.74
N VAL A 761 22.08 -5.75 31.30
CA VAL A 761 21.75 -5.49 29.88
C VAL A 761 20.82 -6.56 29.30
N HIS A 762 19.91 -7.05 30.15
CA HIS A 762 18.98 -8.11 29.82
C HIS A 762 17.55 -7.66 30.06
N ALA A 763 16.64 -8.17 29.24
CA ALA A 763 15.23 -7.84 29.32
C ALA A 763 14.47 -8.95 30.04
N TYR A 764 13.61 -8.54 30.98
CA TYR A 764 12.77 -9.43 31.77
C TYR A 764 11.30 -9.09 31.55
N GLY A 765 10.46 -10.11 31.41
CA GLY A 765 9.01 -9.95 31.33
C GLY A 765 8.42 -9.90 32.74
N ILE A 766 7.44 -9.04 32.99
CA ILE A 766 6.67 -9.05 34.24
C ILE A 766 5.39 -9.85 33.96
N THR A 767 5.20 -10.93 34.72
CA THR A 767 4.14 -11.92 34.52
C THR A 767 3.03 -11.84 35.56
N ASP A 768 3.24 -11.10 36.66
CA ASP A 768 2.22 -10.82 37.66
C ASP A 768 2.59 -9.59 38.49
N VAL A 769 1.58 -8.88 39.00
CA VAL A 769 1.71 -7.71 39.87
C VAL A 769 0.68 -7.82 40.98
N GLN A 770 1.12 -7.94 42.22
CA GLN A 770 0.25 -8.23 43.36
C GLN A 770 0.59 -7.37 44.58
N GLU A 771 -0.44 -6.96 45.32
CA GLU A 771 -0.32 -6.34 46.64
C GLU A 771 -1.05 -7.21 47.67
N VAL A 772 -0.29 -7.94 48.50
CA VAL A 772 -0.82 -8.98 49.41
C VAL A 772 -0.23 -8.81 50.79
N GLU A 773 -1.07 -8.76 51.83
CA GLU A 773 -0.66 -8.59 53.23
C GLU A 773 0.28 -7.38 53.45
N GLY A 774 0.09 -6.31 52.67
CA GLY A 774 0.92 -5.10 52.70
C GLY A 774 2.23 -5.18 51.93
N PHE A 775 2.54 -6.30 51.26
CA PHE A 775 3.71 -6.45 50.40
C PHE A 775 3.35 -6.19 48.94
N LYS A 776 4.16 -5.35 48.28
CA LYS A 776 4.08 -5.07 46.84
C LYS A 776 5.07 -5.95 46.09
N LEU A 777 4.56 -6.92 45.35
CA LEU A 777 5.36 -7.99 44.75
C LEU A 777 5.12 -8.06 43.24
N LEU A 778 6.19 -8.24 42.46
CA LEU A 778 6.12 -8.54 41.03
C LEU A 778 6.67 -9.94 40.76
N ARG A 779 5.99 -10.68 39.89
CA ARG A 779 6.54 -11.91 39.33
C ARG A 779 7.24 -11.58 38.03
N ILE A 780 8.53 -11.90 37.95
CA ILE A 780 9.42 -11.51 36.87
C ILE A 780 9.97 -12.78 36.21
N ARG A 781 10.10 -12.77 34.88
CA ARG A 781 10.57 -13.90 34.09
C ARG A 781 11.82 -13.55 33.28
N ASN A 782 12.83 -14.41 33.42
CA ASN A 782 14.03 -14.42 32.61
C ASN A 782 13.82 -15.27 31.34
N PRO A 783 13.95 -14.72 30.11
CA PRO A 783 13.78 -15.48 28.88
C PRO A 783 14.87 -16.56 28.63
N TRP A 784 15.94 -16.60 29.44
CA TRP A 784 16.89 -17.72 29.43
C TRP A 784 16.31 -19.01 30.03
N GLY A 785 15.19 -18.92 30.77
CA GLY A 785 14.59 -20.05 31.48
C GLY A 785 15.44 -20.57 32.66
N ARG A 786 16.43 -19.79 33.11
CA ARG A 786 17.36 -20.10 34.21
C ARG A 786 18.01 -18.82 34.73
N LYS A 787 18.72 -18.92 35.86
CA LYS A 787 19.36 -17.79 36.59
C LYS A 787 18.30 -16.79 37.10
N GLU A 788 17.85 -17.05 38.31
CA GLU A 788 16.79 -16.31 39.01
C GLU A 788 17.37 -15.44 40.14
N TRP A 789 16.56 -14.49 40.59
CA TRP A 789 16.80 -13.67 41.77
C TRP A 789 17.11 -14.50 43.01
N GLN A 790 18.05 -14.03 43.84
CA GLN A 790 18.54 -14.74 45.04
C GLN A 790 18.25 -14.01 46.36
N GLY A 791 17.58 -12.85 46.32
CA GLY A 791 17.26 -12.07 47.52
C GLY A 791 15.89 -12.40 48.10
N ASP A 792 15.25 -11.40 48.73
CA ASP A 792 13.94 -11.56 49.36
C ASP A 792 12.87 -12.00 48.33
N TRP A 793 12.04 -12.96 48.73
CA TRP A 793 11.00 -13.57 47.87
C TRP A 793 11.51 -14.37 46.65
N SER A 794 12.82 -14.58 46.51
CA SER A 794 13.36 -15.64 45.65
C SER A 794 12.78 -17.01 45.99
N ASP A 795 12.91 -17.98 45.08
CA ASP A 795 12.30 -19.32 45.23
C ASP A 795 12.58 -20.00 46.56
N LYS A 796 13.82 -19.83 47.06
CA LYS A 796 14.32 -20.40 48.31
C LYS A 796 14.33 -19.44 49.49
N SER A 797 13.74 -18.25 49.34
CA SER A 797 13.72 -17.22 50.39
C SER A 797 12.99 -17.69 51.65
N GLU A 798 13.58 -17.40 52.81
CA GLU A 798 12.94 -17.68 54.11
C GLU A 798 11.66 -16.86 54.32
N LYS A 799 11.46 -15.76 53.57
CA LYS A 799 10.24 -14.94 53.60
C LYS A 799 8.98 -15.77 53.34
N TRP A 800 9.05 -16.76 52.44
CA TRP A 800 7.93 -17.66 52.16
C TRP A 800 7.52 -18.52 53.37
N ARG A 801 8.48 -18.88 54.24
CA ARG A 801 8.21 -19.61 55.49
C ARG A 801 7.67 -18.67 56.57
N LYS A 802 8.16 -17.44 56.62
CA LYS A 802 7.74 -16.42 57.58
C LYS A 802 6.32 -15.88 57.31
N TYR A 803 5.91 -15.81 56.05
CA TYR A 803 4.62 -15.27 55.61
C TYR A 803 3.82 -16.31 54.79
N PRO A 804 3.30 -17.38 55.43
CA PRO A 804 2.64 -18.48 54.72
C PRO A 804 1.33 -18.05 54.01
N ALA A 805 0.65 -17.01 54.51
CA ALA A 805 -0.54 -16.44 53.87
C ALA A 805 -0.22 -15.84 52.49
N VAL A 806 0.91 -15.12 52.37
CA VAL A 806 1.40 -14.56 51.09
C VAL A 806 1.76 -15.70 50.14
N LYS A 807 2.50 -16.72 50.63
CA LYS A 807 2.86 -17.91 49.84
C LYS A 807 1.64 -18.60 49.24
N LYS A 808 0.60 -18.80 50.05
CA LYS A 808 -0.65 -19.43 49.64
C LYS A 808 -1.40 -18.59 48.61
N THR A 809 -1.51 -17.28 48.83
CA THR A 809 -2.22 -16.36 47.94
C THR A 809 -1.56 -16.27 46.56
N LEU A 810 -0.23 -16.22 46.53
CA LEU A 810 0.55 -16.15 45.28
C LEU A 810 0.80 -17.51 44.63
N ASN A 811 0.32 -18.60 45.24
CA ASN A 811 0.55 -19.98 44.81
C ASN A 811 2.02 -20.28 44.46
N HIS A 812 2.95 -19.85 45.33
CA HIS A 812 4.38 -19.97 45.07
C HIS A 812 4.89 -21.40 45.22
N GLU A 813 5.66 -21.85 44.22
CA GLU A 813 6.33 -23.14 44.17
C GLU A 813 7.85 -22.93 44.00
N ASP A 814 8.67 -23.73 44.69
CA ASP A 814 10.14 -23.69 44.57
C ASP A 814 10.55 -24.45 43.30
N LYS A 815 10.68 -23.72 42.17
CA LYS A 815 10.96 -24.28 40.85
C LYS A 815 11.89 -23.35 40.06
N ASN A 816 13.06 -23.87 39.71
CA ASN A 816 14.00 -23.16 38.83
C ASN A 816 13.53 -23.23 37.36
N ASP A 817 12.58 -22.37 36.99
CA ASP A 817 11.92 -22.29 35.68
C ASP A 817 12.12 -20.94 34.96
N GLY A 818 12.97 -20.09 35.54
CA GLY A 818 13.28 -18.74 35.11
C GLY A 818 12.30 -17.68 35.62
N THR A 819 11.33 -18.02 36.47
CA THR A 819 10.41 -17.06 37.11
C THR A 819 10.72 -16.88 38.58
N PHE A 820 10.52 -15.67 39.10
CA PHE A 820 10.73 -15.39 40.53
C PHE A 820 9.86 -14.21 40.97
N TRP A 821 9.51 -14.17 42.26
CA TRP A 821 8.91 -12.99 42.88
C TRP A 821 9.99 -12.05 43.41
N MET A 822 9.71 -10.75 43.36
CA MET A 822 10.60 -9.71 43.86
C MET A 822 9.78 -8.59 44.50
N ALA A 823 10.29 -8.02 45.60
CA ALA A 823 9.66 -6.85 46.21
C ALA A 823 9.81 -5.61 45.33
N TRP A 824 8.82 -4.72 45.37
CA TRP A 824 8.85 -3.46 44.63
C TRP A 824 10.09 -2.63 44.95
N GLU A 825 10.50 -2.60 46.20
CA GLU A 825 11.70 -1.89 46.66
C GLU A 825 12.98 -2.46 46.02
N ASP A 826 13.10 -3.79 45.94
CA ASP A 826 14.21 -4.46 45.28
C ASP A 826 14.21 -4.19 43.76
N VAL A 827 13.02 -4.15 43.15
CA VAL A 827 12.89 -3.80 41.72
C VAL A 827 13.44 -2.40 41.46
N LEU A 828 13.10 -1.42 42.30
CA LEU A 828 13.57 -0.04 42.19
C LEU A 828 15.09 0.09 42.39
N GLU A 829 15.69 -0.77 43.20
CA GLU A 829 17.14 -0.78 43.45
C GLU A 829 17.94 -1.44 42.32
N ILE A 830 17.44 -2.55 41.78
CA ILE A 830 18.20 -3.43 40.87
C ILE A 830 17.99 -3.05 39.41
N PHE A 831 16.74 -2.84 39.02
CA PHE A 831 16.40 -2.47 37.65
C PHE A 831 16.53 -0.96 37.47
N SER A 832 16.65 -0.52 36.21
CA SER A 832 16.77 0.91 35.90
C SER A 832 15.52 1.49 35.25
N VAL A 833 14.58 0.64 34.81
CA VAL A 833 13.41 1.04 34.05
C VAL A 833 12.29 0.01 34.18
N ILE A 834 11.05 0.49 34.32
CA ILE A 834 9.84 -0.29 33.99
C ILE A 834 9.41 0.06 32.58
N GLU A 835 9.14 -0.98 31.81
CA GLU A 835 8.84 -0.93 30.39
C GLU A 835 7.40 -1.39 30.18
N VAL A 836 6.62 -0.61 29.42
CA VAL A 836 5.19 -0.86 29.21
C VAL A 836 4.90 -0.85 27.71
N CYS A 837 4.17 -1.85 27.22
CA CYS A 837 3.51 -1.77 25.94
C CYS A 837 2.00 -1.67 26.18
N ARG A 838 1.48 -0.45 26.06
CA ARG A 838 0.08 -0.14 26.34
C ARG A 838 -0.81 -0.68 25.23
N LEU A 839 -1.80 -1.47 25.61
CA LEU A 839 -2.91 -1.81 24.72
C LEU A 839 -4.05 -0.82 24.92
N PHE A 840 -4.70 -0.45 23.83
CA PHE A 840 -5.90 0.36 23.85
C PHE A 840 -7.09 -0.55 23.52
N SER A 841 -8.13 -0.48 24.35
CA SER A 841 -9.38 -1.20 24.12
C SER A 841 -10.15 -0.63 22.92
N SER A 842 -11.14 -1.38 22.43
CA SER A 842 -11.89 -1.06 21.21
C SER A 842 -12.76 0.21 21.30
N ASP A 843 -12.91 0.80 22.50
CA ASP A 843 -13.56 2.10 22.73
C ASP A 843 -12.67 3.29 22.32
N TRP A 844 -11.39 3.07 22.05
CA TRP A 844 -10.48 4.10 21.54
C TRP A 844 -10.55 4.22 20.02
N ASN A 845 -10.64 5.47 19.54
CA ASN A 845 -10.50 5.77 18.11
C ASN A 845 -9.01 5.93 17.77
N VAL A 846 -8.46 5.00 17.00
CA VAL A 846 -7.04 5.01 16.61
C VAL A 846 -6.86 5.62 15.21
N VAL A 847 -5.91 6.54 15.07
CA VAL A 847 -5.61 7.20 13.80
C VAL A 847 -4.10 7.23 13.57
N HIS A 848 -3.65 6.67 12.44
CA HIS A 848 -2.25 6.72 12.03
C HIS A 848 -1.99 7.81 10.98
N ARG A 849 -0.88 8.52 11.11
CA ARG A 849 -0.41 9.52 10.14
C ARG A 849 1.09 9.35 9.92
N ARG A 850 1.49 9.31 8.64
CA ARG A 850 2.91 9.27 8.25
C ARG A 850 3.39 10.68 7.92
N GLY A 851 4.59 11.00 8.36
CA GLY A 851 5.34 12.23 8.04
C GLY A 851 6.76 11.89 7.62
N ARG A 852 7.51 12.88 7.11
CA ARG A 852 8.92 12.73 6.77
C ARG A 852 9.64 14.05 7.08
N TRP A 853 10.83 13.97 7.68
CA TRP A 853 11.73 15.12 7.83
C TRP A 853 12.75 15.11 6.69
N VAL A 854 12.56 15.96 5.68
CA VAL A 854 13.50 16.13 4.55
C VAL A 854 13.62 17.60 4.18
N GLY A 855 14.85 18.04 3.93
CA GLY A 855 15.13 19.42 3.51
C GLY A 855 14.65 20.40 4.56
N GLU A 856 13.83 21.37 4.15
CA GLU A 856 13.26 22.40 5.02
C GLU A 856 12.35 21.85 6.12
N SER A 857 11.72 20.69 5.89
CA SER A 857 10.85 20.07 6.90
C SER A 857 11.60 19.41 8.06
N ALA A 858 12.92 19.20 7.94
CA ALA A 858 13.79 18.78 9.03
C ALA A 858 14.21 19.99 9.88
N ALA A 859 13.21 20.69 10.42
CA ALA A 859 13.37 22.04 10.96
C ALA A 859 13.88 22.11 12.41
N GLY A 860 14.15 20.94 12.99
CA GLY A 860 14.65 20.79 14.35
C GLY A 860 13.57 20.99 15.41
N PRO A 861 13.94 21.35 16.64
CA PRO A 861 13.08 21.24 17.81
C PRO A 861 11.92 22.25 17.78
N TYR A 862 10.89 22.03 18.61
CA TYR A 862 9.71 22.93 18.71
C TYR A 862 10.07 24.39 19.03
N ASN A 863 11.22 24.62 19.66
CA ASN A 863 11.75 25.94 19.98
C ASN A 863 12.83 26.38 18.97
N SER A 864 12.95 25.77 17.80
CA SER A 864 13.82 26.27 16.72
C SER A 864 13.20 27.52 16.08
N PRO A 865 13.97 28.47 15.52
CA PRO A 865 13.42 29.55 14.69
C PRO A 865 12.60 29.05 13.50
N TRP A 866 12.86 27.83 13.04
CA TRP A 866 12.25 27.21 11.85
C TRP A 866 11.16 26.20 12.22
N TRP A 867 10.77 26.11 13.49
CA TRP A 867 9.95 25.01 14.04
C TRP A 867 8.67 24.74 13.23
N PHE A 868 8.06 25.78 12.67
CA PHE A 868 6.82 25.74 11.88
C PHE A 868 6.97 25.05 10.52
N ASN A 869 8.19 24.74 10.08
CA ASN A 869 8.44 23.94 8.87
C ASN A 869 8.37 22.43 9.15
N ASN A 870 8.40 21.99 10.41
CA ASN A 870 8.20 20.58 10.73
C ASN A 870 6.84 20.08 10.21
N PRO A 871 6.70 18.78 9.92
CA PRO A 871 5.39 18.20 9.62
C PRO A 871 4.39 18.50 10.75
N MET A 872 3.19 18.98 10.38
CA MET A 872 2.15 19.36 11.33
C MET A 872 0.83 18.65 11.02
N PHE A 873 0.20 18.09 12.05
CA PHE A 873 -1.03 17.33 11.96
C PHE A 873 -2.12 17.97 12.82
N THR A 874 -3.15 18.53 12.18
CA THR A 874 -4.30 19.10 12.90
C THR A 874 -5.15 18.00 13.52
N LEU A 875 -5.35 18.07 14.83
CA LEU A 875 -6.28 17.27 15.61
C LEU A 875 -7.58 18.05 15.81
N ARG A 876 -8.70 17.47 15.38
CA ARG A 876 -10.05 18.02 15.57
C ARG A 876 -10.85 17.09 16.44
N LEU A 877 -11.32 17.61 17.56
CA LEU A 877 -12.11 16.89 18.53
C LEU A 877 -13.58 17.33 18.42
N PRO A 878 -14.56 16.49 18.81
CA PRO A 878 -15.96 16.91 18.73
C PRO A 878 -16.25 18.03 19.71
N ARG A 879 -16.95 19.07 19.23
CA ARG A 879 -17.24 20.30 19.99
C ARG A 879 -18.04 20.03 21.26
N GLY A 880 -17.85 20.87 22.27
CA GLY A 880 -18.59 20.85 23.53
C GLY A 880 -18.27 19.66 24.45
N ARG A 881 -17.18 18.91 24.21
CA ARG A 881 -16.75 17.82 25.10
C ARG A 881 -15.24 17.75 25.24
N LYS A 882 -14.77 17.44 26.45
CA LYS A 882 -13.39 17.01 26.67
C LYS A 882 -13.20 15.59 26.15
N THR A 883 -12.12 15.37 25.40
CA THR A 883 -11.80 14.07 24.81
C THR A 883 -10.44 13.61 25.33
N LYS A 884 -10.37 12.36 25.80
CA LYS A 884 -9.11 11.69 26.16
C LYS A 884 -8.30 11.42 24.90
N VAL A 885 -7.04 11.86 24.90
CA VAL A 885 -6.14 11.77 23.76
C VAL A 885 -4.80 11.19 24.22
N PHE A 886 -4.30 10.25 23.43
CA PHE A 886 -2.95 9.69 23.58
C PHE A 886 -2.25 9.75 22.23
N ILE A 887 -0.98 10.17 22.23
CA ILE A 887 -0.21 10.38 21.00
C ILE A 887 1.16 9.72 21.13
N SER A 888 1.53 8.97 20.10
CA SER A 888 2.85 8.39 19.93
C SER A 888 3.42 8.72 18.55
N LEU A 889 4.74 8.80 18.49
CA LEU A 889 5.53 9.00 17.29
C LEU A 889 6.53 7.84 17.17
N THR A 890 6.54 7.22 15.98
CA THR A 890 7.46 6.13 15.65
C THR A 890 8.29 6.56 14.44
N GLN A 891 9.59 6.30 14.48
CA GLN A 891 10.47 6.37 13.31
C GLN A 891 10.73 4.98 12.75
N GLU A 892 11.10 4.91 11.47
CA GLU A 892 11.37 3.65 10.77
C GLU A 892 12.41 2.81 11.52
N ASP A 893 12.21 1.49 11.53
CA ASP A 893 13.16 0.57 12.16
C ASP A 893 14.43 0.45 11.31
N ALA A 894 15.52 1.06 11.78
CA ALA A 894 16.79 1.07 11.06
C ALA A 894 17.28 -0.34 10.67
N ARG A 895 16.92 -1.37 11.46
CA ARG A 895 17.28 -2.79 11.22
C ARG A 895 16.63 -3.38 9.96
N MET A 896 15.57 -2.76 9.46
CA MET A 896 14.94 -3.12 8.18
C MET A 896 15.58 -2.39 6.99
N THR A 897 16.65 -1.62 7.23
CA THR A 897 17.35 -0.85 6.21
C THR A 897 18.78 -1.37 6.01
N LYS A 898 19.40 -1.08 4.85
CA LYS A 898 20.85 -1.31 4.61
C LYS A 898 21.76 -0.57 5.60
N HIS A 899 21.22 0.34 6.41
CA HIS A 899 21.93 1.08 7.45
C HIS A 899 21.52 0.59 8.83
N TRP A 900 21.42 -0.72 9.03
CA TRP A 900 21.00 -1.34 10.31
C TRP A 900 21.84 -0.92 11.53
N LYS A 901 23.07 -0.44 11.30
CA LYS A 901 23.97 0.13 12.32
C LYS A 901 23.77 1.64 12.57
N GLN A 902 22.92 2.33 11.81
CA GLN A 902 22.71 3.78 11.94
C GLN A 902 21.86 4.09 13.18
N HIS A 903 22.28 5.10 13.93
CA HIS A 903 21.55 5.52 15.12
C HIS A 903 20.23 6.22 14.74
N ASN A 904 19.18 5.88 15.49
CA ASN A 904 17.89 6.57 15.45
C ASN A 904 18.05 8.08 15.69
N ALA A 905 17.24 8.87 14.98
CA ALA A 905 17.19 10.31 15.20
C ALA A 905 16.63 10.61 16.60
N ALA A 906 17.21 11.59 17.29
CA ALA A 906 16.63 12.08 18.53
C ALA A 906 15.34 12.85 18.21
N MET A 907 14.18 12.32 18.61
CA MET A 907 12.87 12.85 18.23
C MET A 907 11.95 13.09 19.42
N ALA A 908 10.97 13.96 19.23
CA ALA A 908 9.85 14.20 20.13
C ALA A 908 8.59 14.55 19.34
N ILE A 909 7.44 14.44 20.00
CA ILE A 909 6.18 14.98 19.51
C ILE A 909 5.65 16.00 20.51
N VAL A 910 5.22 17.15 20.00
CA VAL A 910 4.59 18.21 20.79
C VAL A 910 3.21 18.51 20.25
N VAL A 911 2.30 18.93 21.11
CA VAL A 911 0.94 19.35 20.77
C VAL A 911 0.75 20.77 21.26
N THR A 912 0.25 21.65 20.39
CA THR A 912 -0.12 23.03 20.74
C THR A 912 -1.43 23.40 20.06
N THR A 913 -1.93 24.62 20.25
CA THR A 913 -3.15 25.10 19.58
C THR A 913 -2.85 25.66 18.20
N GLU A 914 -3.84 25.61 17.30
CA GLU A 914 -3.74 26.19 15.95
C GLU A 914 -3.47 27.71 16.01
N GLU A 915 -3.90 28.38 17.07
CA GLU A 915 -3.64 29.81 17.32
C GLU A 915 -2.15 30.09 17.54
N GLN A 916 -1.47 29.27 18.35
CA GLN A 916 -0.03 29.40 18.57
C GLN A 916 0.76 29.20 17.27
N VAL A 917 0.36 28.23 16.45
CA VAL A 917 0.95 28.01 15.12
C VAL A 917 0.76 29.22 14.20
N LYS A 918 -0.44 29.80 14.17
CA LYS A 918 -0.72 31.00 13.36
C LYS A 918 0.04 32.23 13.81
N SER A 919 0.40 32.31 15.09
CA SER A 919 1.19 33.44 15.60
C SER A 919 2.58 33.54 14.95
N GLY A 920 3.11 32.42 14.43
CA GLY A 920 4.46 32.33 13.88
C GLY A 920 5.58 32.56 14.90
N ARG A 921 5.25 32.79 16.17
CA ARG A 921 6.21 33.01 17.25
C ARG A 921 6.86 31.70 17.66
N ARG A 922 8.05 31.81 18.23
CA ARG A 922 8.73 30.66 18.85
C ARG A 922 7.85 30.09 19.97
N LEU A 923 7.68 28.78 19.99
CA LEU A 923 6.94 28.10 21.05
C LEU A 923 7.79 27.97 22.32
N HIS A 924 7.15 28.20 23.46
CA HIS A 924 7.67 27.95 24.80
C HIS A 924 6.94 26.76 25.45
N SER A 925 7.53 26.16 26.48
CA SER A 925 7.02 24.98 27.18
C SER A 925 5.59 25.16 27.70
N GLU A 926 5.26 26.36 28.18
CA GLU A 926 3.96 26.69 28.78
C GLU A 926 2.83 26.71 27.74
N GLN A 927 3.18 26.76 26.45
CA GLN A 927 2.24 26.78 25.32
C GLN A 927 2.00 25.40 24.72
N LEU A 928 2.64 24.36 25.26
CA LEU A 928 2.43 22.98 24.85
C LEU A 928 1.27 22.39 25.64
N CYS A 929 0.27 21.87 24.93
CA CYS A 929 -0.87 21.17 25.53
C CYS A 929 -0.51 19.73 25.92
N ALA A 930 0.46 19.12 25.23
CA ALA A 930 1.01 17.80 25.53
C ALA A 930 2.36 17.62 24.83
N HIS A 931 3.24 16.76 25.35
CA HIS A 931 4.50 16.44 24.68
C HIS A 931 5.13 15.13 25.15
N SER A 932 6.07 14.61 24.35
CA SER A 932 6.92 13.46 24.69
C SER A 932 8.36 13.85 25.08
N LEU A 933 8.62 15.13 25.39
CA LEU A 933 9.95 15.61 25.77
C LEU A 933 10.48 14.88 27.02
N PRO A 934 11.81 14.69 27.14
CA PRO A 934 12.89 15.21 26.28
C PRO A 934 13.02 14.47 24.93
N TYR A 935 13.85 15.01 24.02
CA TYR A 935 14.17 14.34 22.76
C TYR A 935 14.99 13.07 23.03
N THR A 936 14.59 11.94 22.47
CA THR A 936 15.30 10.67 22.66
C THR A 936 15.58 9.99 21.33
N SER A 937 16.71 9.28 21.23
CA SER A 937 17.05 8.42 20.08
C SER A 937 16.33 7.07 20.13
N SER A 938 15.14 7.03 20.72
CA SER A 938 14.28 5.85 20.75
C SER A 938 13.57 5.67 19.41
N ARG A 939 13.24 4.43 19.05
CA ARG A 939 12.44 4.14 17.85
C ARG A 939 11.02 4.67 17.99
N ASP A 940 10.49 4.62 19.22
CA ASP A 940 9.15 5.07 19.58
C ASP A 940 9.25 6.09 20.72
N VAL A 941 8.47 7.16 20.66
CA VAL A 941 8.24 8.11 21.75
C VAL A 941 6.75 8.36 21.90
N SER A 942 6.28 8.59 23.12
CA SER A 942 4.86 8.84 23.39
C SER A 942 4.69 9.89 24.46
N ILE A 943 3.51 10.52 24.49
CA ILE A 943 3.16 11.37 25.63
C ILE A 943 3.00 10.48 26.87
N MET A 944 3.46 10.94 28.04
CA MET A 944 3.54 10.09 29.23
C MET A 944 2.17 9.69 29.79
N THR A 945 1.19 10.58 29.68
CA THR A 945 -0.16 10.38 30.22
C THR A 945 -1.21 10.66 29.15
N VAL A 946 -2.38 10.06 29.33
CA VAL A 946 -3.57 10.44 28.58
C VAL A 946 -3.92 11.88 28.97
N VAL A 947 -4.04 12.75 27.97
CA VAL A 947 -4.42 14.15 28.17
C VAL A 947 -5.89 14.34 27.81
N GLU A 948 -6.58 15.22 28.52
CA GLU A 948 -7.93 15.64 28.16
C GLU A 948 -7.88 16.97 27.42
N LEU A 949 -8.29 16.94 26.15
CA LEU A 949 -8.29 18.10 25.27
C LEU A 949 -9.73 18.53 24.97
N ASP A 950 -9.95 19.84 24.90
CA ASP A 950 -11.28 20.42 24.73
C ASP A 950 -11.70 20.46 23.25
N GLY A 951 -12.90 19.95 22.97
CA GLY A 951 -13.54 19.97 21.66
C GLY A 951 -13.68 21.33 20.98
N ASP A 952 -13.67 22.41 21.75
CA ASP A 952 -13.88 23.76 21.25
C ASP A 952 -12.60 24.40 20.69
N HIS A 953 -11.44 23.82 21.01
CA HIS A 953 -10.15 24.23 20.45
C HIS A 953 -9.70 23.33 19.30
N LYS A 954 -8.84 23.88 18.43
CA LYS A 954 -8.12 23.10 17.42
C LYS A 954 -6.68 22.93 17.84
N TYR A 955 -6.21 21.69 17.81
CA TYR A 955 -4.84 21.36 18.20
C TYR A 955 -4.01 20.95 16.99
N VAL A 956 -2.70 21.11 17.10
CA VAL A 956 -1.71 20.71 16.10
C VAL A 956 -0.68 19.83 16.81
N ALA A 957 -0.58 18.58 16.38
CA ALA A 957 0.50 17.67 16.75
C ALA A 957 1.65 17.83 15.77
N MET A 958 2.85 18.06 16.29
CA MET A 958 4.06 18.35 15.53
C MET A 958 5.18 17.40 15.95
N PRO A 959 5.46 16.35 15.16
CA PRO A 959 6.68 15.58 15.32
C PRO A 959 7.90 16.40 14.88
N ASN A 960 8.95 16.38 15.69
CA ASN A 960 10.18 17.13 15.46
C ASN A 960 11.42 16.33 15.91
N THR A 961 12.58 16.71 15.38
CA THR A 961 13.89 16.18 15.75
C THR A 961 14.69 17.19 16.56
N TYR A 962 15.65 16.72 17.36
CA TYR A 962 16.53 17.62 18.13
C TYR A 962 17.46 18.46 17.24
N SER A 963 17.90 17.89 16.11
CA SER A 963 18.82 18.55 15.19
C SER A 963 18.08 19.11 13.97
N VAL A 964 18.52 20.27 13.50
CA VAL A 964 18.10 20.90 12.23
C VAL A 964 18.91 20.27 11.09
N ARG A 965 18.30 19.99 9.93
CA ARG A 965 18.95 19.39 8.74
C ARG A 965 19.65 18.06 9.04
N THR A 966 18.90 17.06 9.49
CA THR A 966 19.38 15.67 9.50
C THR A 966 19.84 15.30 8.08
N LYS A 967 21.11 14.93 7.92
CA LYS A 967 21.75 14.62 6.62
C LYS A 967 21.02 13.52 5.86
#